data_AF-A0A8H7IQI8-F1
#
_entry.id   AF-A0A8H7IQI8-F1
#
_cell.length_a   1.000
_cell.length_b   1.000
_cell.length_c   1.000
_cell.angle_alpha   90.00
_cell.angle_beta   90.00
_cell.angle_gamma   90.00
#
_symmetry.space_group_name_H-M   'P 1'
#
loop_
_entity.id
_entity.type
_entity.pdbx_description
1 polymer ?
#
loop_
_entity_poly.entity_id
_entity_poly.type
_entity_poly.pdbx_seq_one_letter_code
_entity_poly.pdbx_strand_id
1 'polypeptide(L)'
;MRIPFTTDKSFEIFGSPVLLSTQDAEPNWKEIEQPARPNNEPHRAIYSYQINEPGLLSFEESEVLLISRKEDDGWWYAKRQSTNEAGWVPSSFLDLRPIPEILFKNVPRRTPAIRQKRSVKRHAIYGIAELETGEDMQFYRHITHQLLSVRECAVCGDMKSLTDFPEEWRLQCKHVWNTCGECVQAWIAAELESKGWDRISCPEEVCKASLCHADISQLADSATFQRYDTLATRAHLGKLPNFRWCLSPTCESGQIHEDSFGPIFKCMGCDMQFCTQHEMPWHNGETCNEYDQRVSREKQNEEEQATRKMLKKMAKMCPARGRTSGPTSVSIIFRARASAAAAAKRQKSPPTTSTTASKVSQMKRSAPAAGSKAAPRTKKARAEIPDYHLTPSRKDDAGEIVWPAPKDQIERAKSFILECAGAGRSTLIVPDKDADGLSSGAILQRTLVLLGLKPELISVHLLQKGNNVHTESERQAMAALDPEYIFILDQGSRKAPPVIDKPHKSLVIDHHFAEEDDFPEGSEHVTACNSPPVATSSLLTYHLCSALHDDVQETCAWLCVLGTHGDLGTTLKWEPPFPDMRGVFKRYTKKALNEAVTMINAPRRTASFNVPTAWAALTAAETPADVANNPDLFAARKEVNAEVARCTHTAPKFSADGKIAVFRIKSEAQVHPLIATRWAGHLSSSKLEVVLVANEGYLPGLVNFSCRVPRSARARDPPVNIIEVLKGVADRAADPTLRARLGESFARGHKEASGGIVGVQEFEELMACLEVGKKPEEDSPKKKKKEEKPAQSNTLMNYFGKKNGSNPEAER
;
A
#
# COMPACT_ATOMS: atom_id res chain seq x y z
N MET A 1 -68.55 63.91 15.08
CA MET A 1 -68.48 62.48 15.42
C MET A 1 -67.00 62.08 15.37
N ARG A 2 -66.32 61.57 16.41
CA ARG A 2 -66.75 61.01 17.73
C ARG A 2 -67.64 59.75 17.56
N ILE A 3 -67.41 58.57 18.14
CA ILE A 3 -66.53 58.15 19.28
C ILE A 3 -65.88 56.72 19.01
N PRO A 4 -65.22 55.93 19.93
CA PRO A 4 -63.80 55.54 19.73
C PRO A 4 -63.32 54.10 20.14
N PHE A 5 -61.98 53.87 20.18
CA PHE A 5 -61.13 53.07 21.15
C PHE A 5 -61.50 51.61 21.56
N THR A 6 -60.68 50.66 22.11
CA THR A 6 -59.32 50.52 22.76
C THR A 6 -59.05 48.98 22.97
N THR A 7 -57.88 48.33 23.14
CA THR A 7 -56.42 48.61 23.09
C THR A 7 -55.56 47.31 23.02
N ASP A 8 -54.28 47.42 22.62
CA ASP A 8 -53.05 46.68 23.03
C ASP A 8 -52.87 45.12 23.03
N LYS A 9 -51.86 44.70 22.22
CA LYS A 9 -50.68 43.86 22.53
C LYS A 9 -50.69 42.33 22.72
N SER A 10 -49.49 41.80 22.44
CA SER A 10 -48.95 40.43 22.59
C SER A 10 -49.47 39.39 21.59
N PHE A 11 -48.53 38.61 21.01
CA PHE A 11 -48.80 37.47 20.15
C PHE A 11 -47.60 36.53 20.16
N GLU A 12 -47.79 35.27 20.54
CA GLU A 12 -46.73 34.25 20.50
C GLU A 12 -47.33 32.86 20.19
N ILE A 13 -46.79 32.21 19.16
CA ILE A 13 -46.81 30.77 18.81
C ILE A 13 -48.16 30.06 18.47
N PHE A 14 -48.06 29.13 17.51
CA PHE A 14 -48.98 28.03 17.12
C PHE A 14 -50.21 28.31 16.23
N GLY A 15 -50.40 27.44 15.23
CA GLY A 15 -51.68 27.24 14.52
C GLY A 15 -51.56 27.02 13.01
N SER A 16 -51.79 25.79 12.53
CA SER A 16 -51.92 25.46 11.11
C SER A 16 -53.22 26.00 10.49
N PRO A 17 -53.33 26.00 9.15
CA PRO A 17 -54.50 25.39 8.52
C PRO A 17 -54.14 24.16 7.66
N VAL A 18 -55.16 23.41 7.25
CA VAL A 18 -55.03 22.03 6.72
C VAL A 18 -55.64 21.89 5.32
N LEU A 19 -54.96 21.07 4.51
CA LEU A 19 -55.36 20.32 3.30
C LEU A 19 -56.75 20.58 2.67
N LEU A 20 -56.74 20.64 1.33
CA LEU A 20 -57.54 19.71 0.53
C LEU A 20 -56.66 19.10 -0.58
N SER A 21 -57.03 17.92 -1.10
CA SER A 21 -56.17 17.10 -1.98
C SER A 21 -56.90 16.54 -3.20
N THR A 22 -56.17 16.35 -4.31
CA THR A 22 -56.43 15.31 -5.32
C THR A 22 -55.11 14.82 -5.93
N GLN A 23 -55.16 13.71 -6.68
CA GLN A 23 -54.04 12.79 -6.90
C GLN A 23 -53.58 12.64 -8.37
N ASP A 24 -52.29 12.30 -8.49
CA ASP A 24 -51.65 11.30 -9.37
C ASP A 24 -52.02 11.19 -10.87
N ALA A 25 -51.01 11.36 -11.74
CA ALA A 25 -50.91 10.72 -13.06
C ALA A 25 -49.44 10.68 -13.57
N GLU A 26 -48.88 9.49 -13.82
CA GLU A 26 -47.58 9.33 -14.51
C GLU A 26 -47.74 9.20 -16.04
N PRO A 27 -46.87 9.83 -16.85
CA PRO A 27 -46.83 9.62 -18.31
C PRO A 27 -45.92 8.45 -18.72
N ASN A 28 -46.53 7.26 -18.75
CA ASN A 28 -46.29 6.12 -19.65
C ASN A 28 -45.07 6.16 -20.63
N TRP A 29 -44.16 5.17 -20.51
CA TRP A 29 -43.09 4.92 -21.48
C TRP A 29 -43.51 3.96 -22.61
N LYS A 30 -43.97 4.49 -23.76
CA LYS A 30 -43.83 3.86 -25.11
C LYS A 30 -44.43 4.72 -26.22
N GLU A 31 -43.58 5.23 -27.09
CA GLU A 31 -43.60 4.88 -28.53
C GLU A 31 -42.21 5.14 -29.16
N ILE A 32 -41.98 4.67 -30.39
CA ILE A 32 -40.65 4.54 -30.98
C ILE A 32 -40.63 5.18 -32.37
N GLU A 33 -39.66 6.07 -32.60
CA GLU A 33 -39.15 6.37 -33.94
C GLU A 33 -37.63 6.11 -34.01
N GLN A 34 -37.15 5.77 -35.21
CA GLN A 34 -35.79 5.27 -35.44
C GLN A 34 -34.79 6.41 -35.74
N PRO A 35 -33.47 6.21 -35.49
CA PRO A 35 -32.49 7.29 -35.58
C PRO A 35 -32.26 7.81 -37.01
N ALA A 36 -32.00 9.11 -37.11
CA ALA A 36 -31.48 9.73 -38.33
C ALA A 36 -30.09 9.17 -38.67
N ARG A 37 -29.76 9.12 -39.97
CA ARG A 37 -28.47 8.59 -40.44
C ARG A 37 -27.32 9.58 -40.14
N PRO A 38 -26.15 9.11 -39.66
CA PRO A 38 -25.00 9.97 -39.37
C PRO A 38 -24.43 10.58 -40.66
N ASN A 39 -24.64 11.89 -40.85
CA ASN A 39 -24.29 12.57 -42.11
C ASN A 39 -22.86 13.14 -42.07
N ASN A 40 -21.86 12.26 -42.22
CA ASN A 40 -20.43 12.60 -42.24
C ASN A 40 -19.94 13.22 -40.91
N GLU A 41 -20.27 12.60 -39.78
CA GLU A 41 -19.89 13.07 -38.44
C GLU A 41 -18.36 13.02 -38.24
N PRO A 42 -17.69 14.13 -37.87
CA PRO A 42 -16.24 14.13 -37.67
C PRO A 42 -15.87 13.49 -36.32
N HIS A 43 -15.10 12.40 -36.34
CA HIS A 43 -14.57 11.71 -35.16
C HIS A 43 -13.04 11.74 -35.16
N ARG A 44 -12.43 11.93 -34.00
CA ARG A 44 -10.96 11.94 -33.83
C ARG A 44 -10.46 10.54 -33.47
N ALA A 45 -9.43 10.06 -34.14
CA ALA A 45 -8.68 8.87 -33.75
C ALA A 45 -7.99 9.08 -32.40
N ILE A 46 -8.19 8.15 -31.47
CA ILE A 46 -7.51 8.13 -30.16
C ILE A 46 -6.28 7.21 -30.16
N TYR A 47 -6.12 6.37 -31.18
CA TYR A 47 -4.93 5.56 -31.46
C TYR A 47 -4.73 5.42 -32.98
N SER A 48 -3.50 5.20 -33.45
CA SER A 48 -3.24 4.86 -34.86
C SER A 48 -3.78 3.47 -35.23
N TYR A 49 -4.20 3.31 -36.49
CA TYR A 49 -4.67 2.05 -37.06
C TYR A 49 -4.07 1.85 -38.45
N GLN A 50 -3.37 0.74 -38.64
CA GLN A 50 -2.58 0.46 -39.85
C GLN A 50 -2.94 -0.92 -40.42
N ILE A 51 -3.47 -0.94 -41.63
CA ILE A 51 -3.92 -2.16 -42.33
C ILE A 51 -3.74 -2.03 -43.86
N ASN A 52 -3.55 -3.17 -44.53
CA ASN A 52 -3.30 -3.28 -45.97
C ASN A 52 -4.39 -4.08 -46.70
N GLU A 53 -5.60 -4.19 -46.13
CA GLU A 53 -6.70 -4.95 -46.71
C GLU A 53 -7.65 -4.07 -47.54
N PRO A 54 -8.08 -4.49 -48.76
CA PRO A 54 -8.97 -3.69 -49.60
C PRO A 54 -10.33 -3.41 -48.94
N GLY A 55 -10.69 -2.13 -48.81
CA GLY A 55 -11.96 -1.69 -48.23
C GLY A 55 -11.91 -1.31 -46.75
N LEU A 56 -10.76 -1.49 -46.09
CA LEU A 56 -10.47 -0.91 -44.77
C LEU A 56 -9.65 0.38 -44.93
N LEU A 57 -9.72 1.30 -43.96
CA LEU A 57 -9.01 2.58 -43.99
C LEU A 57 -7.98 2.69 -42.85
N SER A 58 -6.72 2.91 -43.19
CA SER A 58 -5.66 3.23 -42.22
C SER A 58 -5.68 4.72 -41.86
N PHE A 59 -5.28 5.06 -40.62
CA PHE A 59 -5.24 6.42 -40.08
C PHE A 59 -4.28 6.53 -38.89
N GLU A 60 -3.85 7.75 -38.55
CA GLU A 60 -2.94 8.01 -37.42
C GLU A 60 -3.66 8.55 -36.19
N GLU A 61 -3.04 8.41 -35.02
CA GLU A 61 -3.51 9.02 -33.76
C GLU A 61 -3.72 10.53 -33.92
N SER A 62 -4.81 11.05 -33.34
CA SER A 62 -5.29 12.44 -33.46
C SER A 62 -5.73 12.87 -34.87
N GLU A 63 -5.73 12.00 -35.88
CA GLU A 63 -6.39 12.29 -37.17
C GLU A 63 -7.92 12.39 -37.00
N VAL A 64 -8.58 13.16 -37.87
CA VAL A 64 -10.05 13.31 -37.88
C VAL A 64 -10.64 12.69 -39.15
N LEU A 65 -11.56 11.76 -38.96
CA LEU A 65 -12.27 11.03 -40.02
C LEU A 65 -13.76 11.40 -40.04
N LEU A 66 -14.34 11.44 -41.23
CA LEU A 66 -15.78 11.69 -41.41
C LEU A 66 -16.52 10.36 -41.48
N ILE A 67 -17.40 10.10 -40.50
CA ILE A 67 -18.16 8.86 -40.37
C ILE A 67 -19.51 9.01 -41.06
N SER A 68 -19.71 8.27 -42.16
CA SER A 68 -20.95 8.30 -42.96
C SER A 68 -21.88 7.11 -42.71
N ARG A 69 -21.40 6.10 -41.97
CA ARG A 69 -22.17 4.93 -41.56
C ARG A 69 -21.58 4.32 -40.30
N LYS A 70 -22.43 3.80 -39.43
CA LYS A 70 -22.07 3.10 -38.18
C LYS A 70 -22.81 1.76 -38.19
N GLU A 71 -22.14 0.65 -37.92
CA GLU A 71 -22.76 -0.66 -37.71
C GLU A 71 -22.52 -1.12 -36.26
N ASP A 72 -23.47 -1.90 -35.73
CA ASP A 72 -23.58 -2.22 -34.29
C ASP A 72 -22.59 -3.29 -33.83
N ASP A 73 -21.84 -3.90 -34.76
CA ASP A 73 -20.72 -4.81 -34.48
C ASP A 73 -19.41 -4.09 -34.13
N GLY A 74 -19.41 -2.76 -34.22
CA GLY A 74 -18.27 -1.89 -33.93
C GLY A 74 -17.52 -1.37 -35.15
N TRP A 75 -17.89 -1.75 -36.38
CA TRP A 75 -17.28 -1.22 -37.61
C TRP A 75 -18.04 -0.01 -38.15
N TRP A 76 -17.32 1.09 -38.38
CA TRP A 76 -17.86 2.34 -38.91
C TRP A 76 -17.24 2.63 -40.27
N TYR A 77 -18.03 3.15 -41.22
CA TYR A 77 -17.53 3.53 -42.55
C TYR A 77 -17.05 4.97 -42.52
N ALA A 78 -15.75 5.15 -42.71
CA ALA A 78 -15.05 6.41 -42.57
C ALA A 78 -14.54 6.94 -43.91
N LYS A 79 -14.36 8.26 -43.97
CA LYS A 79 -13.75 8.95 -45.10
C LYS A 79 -12.73 9.99 -44.63
N ARG A 80 -11.54 9.99 -45.24
CA ARG A 80 -10.50 11.00 -44.98
C ARG A 80 -10.79 12.26 -45.80
N GLN A 81 -10.93 13.41 -45.16
CA GLN A 81 -11.33 14.66 -45.85
C GLN A 81 -10.25 15.20 -46.81
N SER A 82 -8.98 14.87 -46.58
CA SER A 82 -7.83 15.37 -47.34
C SER A 82 -7.57 14.62 -48.65
N THR A 83 -7.70 13.30 -48.65
CA THR A 83 -7.44 12.42 -49.81
C THR A 83 -8.71 11.91 -50.48
N ASN A 84 -9.87 12.06 -49.81
CA ASN A 84 -11.17 11.52 -50.24
C ASN A 84 -11.24 9.96 -50.24
N GLU A 85 -10.23 9.29 -49.69
CA GLU A 85 -10.19 7.84 -49.46
C GLU A 85 -11.25 7.43 -48.42
N ALA A 86 -11.85 6.24 -48.59
CA ALA A 86 -12.90 5.72 -47.74
C ALA A 86 -12.74 4.22 -47.50
N GLY A 87 -13.18 3.76 -46.32
CA GLY A 87 -13.14 2.36 -45.93
C GLY A 87 -13.68 2.16 -44.51
N TRP A 88 -13.82 0.92 -44.09
CA TRP A 88 -14.24 0.58 -42.73
C TRP A 88 -13.10 0.78 -41.72
N VAL A 89 -13.46 1.24 -40.52
CA VAL A 89 -12.57 1.46 -39.38
C VAL A 89 -13.21 0.93 -38.09
N PRO A 90 -12.42 0.41 -37.13
CA PRO A 90 -12.93 0.01 -35.83
C PRO A 90 -13.26 1.25 -34.98
N SER A 91 -14.51 1.36 -34.53
CA SER A 91 -15.00 2.48 -33.72
C SER A 91 -14.27 2.65 -32.39
N SER A 92 -13.73 1.57 -31.82
CA SER A 92 -12.92 1.55 -30.60
C SER A 92 -11.58 2.30 -30.70
N PHE A 93 -11.14 2.65 -31.90
CA PHE A 93 -9.95 3.47 -32.14
C PHE A 93 -10.29 4.97 -32.30
N LEU A 94 -11.57 5.34 -32.16
CA LEU A 94 -12.08 6.71 -32.29
C LEU A 94 -12.68 7.22 -30.96
N ASP A 95 -12.63 8.54 -30.73
CA ASP A 95 -13.47 9.20 -29.72
C ASP A 95 -14.94 8.97 -30.13
N LEU A 96 -15.69 8.19 -29.37
CA LEU A 96 -17.06 7.79 -29.71
C LEU A 96 -18.04 8.98 -29.75
N ARG A 97 -17.64 10.16 -29.23
CA ARG A 97 -18.37 11.41 -29.38
C ARG A 97 -17.90 12.14 -30.65
N PRO A 98 -18.81 12.57 -31.54
CA PRO A 98 -18.43 13.39 -32.69
C PRO A 98 -17.92 14.76 -32.21
N ILE A 99 -16.97 15.33 -32.93
CA ILE A 99 -16.50 16.70 -32.73
C ILE A 99 -17.63 17.66 -33.14
N PRO A 100 -18.04 18.62 -32.29
CA PRO A 100 -18.99 19.67 -32.68
C PRO A 100 -18.56 20.38 -33.98
N GLU A 101 -19.45 20.45 -34.97
CA GLU A 101 -19.14 20.91 -36.33
C GLU A 101 -18.56 22.34 -36.37
N ILE A 102 -18.91 23.16 -35.39
CA ILE A 102 -18.38 24.51 -35.14
C ILE A 102 -16.85 24.53 -34.89
N LEU A 103 -16.27 23.50 -34.29
CA LEU A 103 -14.82 23.38 -34.08
C LEU A 103 -14.09 22.92 -35.35
N PHE A 104 -14.78 22.19 -36.24
CA PHE A 104 -14.18 21.56 -37.41
C PHE A 104 -13.89 22.56 -38.55
N LYS A 105 -14.67 23.64 -38.64
CA LYS A 105 -14.56 24.65 -39.73
C LYS A 105 -13.32 25.55 -39.64
N ASN A 106 -12.61 25.56 -38.50
CA ASN A 106 -11.46 26.43 -38.24
C ASN A 106 -10.09 25.72 -38.22
N VAL A 107 -10.00 24.44 -38.63
CA VAL A 107 -8.73 23.70 -38.66
C VAL A 107 -7.87 24.10 -39.89
N PRO A 108 -6.66 24.65 -39.73
CA PRO A 108 -5.84 25.06 -40.86
C PRO A 108 -5.29 23.86 -41.65
N ARG A 109 -5.50 23.85 -42.98
CA ARG A 109 -4.93 22.84 -43.88
C ARG A 109 -3.39 22.94 -43.88
N ARG A 110 -2.70 21.96 -43.31
CA ARG A 110 -1.24 21.88 -43.32
C ARG A 110 -0.71 21.42 -44.67
N THR A 111 -0.09 22.32 -45.43
CA THR A 111 0.91 21.96 -46.46
C THR A 111 2.30 21.77 -45.83
N PRO A 112 3.18 20.94 -46.41
CA PRO A 112 4.44 20.58 -45.78
C PRO A 112 5.57 21.63 -45.98
N ALA A 113 6.22 21.95 -44.87
CA ALA A 113 7.61 22.42 -44.72
C ALA A 113 8.12 23.66 -45.49
N ILE A 114 8.68 24.62 -44.74
CA ILE A 114 9.94 25.30 -45.09
C ILE A 114 10.67 25.70 -43.78
N ARG A 115 12.01 25.58 -43.77
CA ARG A 115 12.87 26.07 -42.67
C ARG A 115 13.06 27.59 -42.79
N GLN A 116 12.95 28.33 -41.68
CA GLN A 116 13.89 29.43 -41.40
C GLN A 116 13.96 29.77 -39.91
N LYS A 117 15.13 30.25 -39.45
CA LYS A 117 15.37 30.68 -38.07
C LYS A 117 15.08 32.18 -37.92
N ARG A 118 14.36 32.59 -36.88
CA ARG A 118 14.50 33.92 -36.27
C ARG A 118 13.99 33.93 -34.83
N SER A 119 14.64 34.72 -33.98
CA SER A 119 14.35 34.80 -32.53
C SER A 119 13.56 36.06 -32.19
N VAL A 120 12.46 35.90 -31.45
CA VAL A 120 11.78 37.00 -30.71
C VAL A 120 11.45 36.51 -29.29
N LYS A 121 11.23 37.46 -28.38
CA LYS A 121 11.25 37.32 -26.92
C LYS A 121 10.02 36.58 -26.36
N ARG A 122 10.16 36.05 -25.13
CA ARG A 122 9.06 35.60 -24.25
C ARG A 122 7.97 36.67 -24.12
N HIS A 123 6.70 36.27 -24.10
CA HIS A 123 5.58 36.91 -23.38
C HIS A 123 4.48 35.84 -23.10
N ALA A 124 3.58 36.16 -22.17
CA ALA A 124 2.44 35.40 -21.63
C ALA A 124 2.02 34.05 -22.29
N ILE A 125 1.87 33.03 -21.44
CA ILE A 125 0.95 31.89 -21.65
C ILE A 125 -0.45 32.33 -21.18
N TYR A 126 -1.51 31.67 -21.68
CA TYR A 126 -2.93 31.98 -21.45
C TYR A 126 -3.44 33.23 -22.18
N GLY A 127 -3.64 33.09 -23.50
CA GLY A 127 -4.49 34.01 -24.26
C GLY A 127 -5.97 33.67 -24.02
N ILE A 128 -6.71 34.56 -23.38
CA ILE A 128 -8.18 34.56 -23.41
C ILE A 128 -8.59 35.34 -24.66
N ALA A 129 -9.26 34.68 -25.59
CA ALA A 129 -9.95 35.34 -26.71
C ALA A 129 -11.43 35.53 -26.35
N GLU A 130 -12.06 36.55 -26.92
CA GLU A 130 -13.42 36.96 -26.59
C GLU A 130 -14.45 35.87 -26.99
N LEU A 131 -15.34 35.52 -26.07
CA LEU A 131 -16.48 34.62 -26.29
C LEU A 131 -17.75 35.30 -25.78
N GLU A 132 -18.60 35.72 -26.72
CA GLU A 132 -19.84 36.44 -26.44
C GLU A 132 -21.03 35.47 -26.32
N THR A 133 -21.33 34.96 -25.11
CA THR A 133 -22.69 34.60 -24.63
C THR A 133 -22.67 34.02 -23.21
N GLY A 134 -23.81 34.07 -22.52
CA GLY A 134 -23.92 33.68 -21.10
C GLY A 134 -23.99 32.17 -20.81
N GLU A 135 -24.27 31.34 -21.82
CA GLU A 135 -24.45 29.88 -21.64
C GLU A 135 -23.13 29.11 -21.77
N ASP A 136 -22.30 29.44 -22.77
CA ASP A 136 -20.95 28.87 -22.93
C ASP A 136 -20.08 29.07 -21.67
N MET A 137 -20.20 30.23 -21.02
CA MET A 137 -19.49 30.52 -19.75
C MET A 137 -19.88 29.57 -18.60
N GLN A 138 -21.07 28.97 -18.62
CA GLN A 138 -21.48 27.97 -17.62
C GLN A 138 -20.91 26.59 -17.94
N PHE A 139 -20.94 26.18 -19.22
CA PHE A 139 -20.34 24.93 -19.67
C PHE A 139 -18.81 24.92 -19.48
N TYR A 140 -18.13 26.01 -19.86
CA TYR A 140 -16.70 26.19 -19.61
C TYR A 140 -16.39 26.21 -18.11
N ARG A 141 -17.19 26.88 -17.27
CA ARG A 141 -17.04 26.79 -15.81
C ARG A 141 -17.17 25.37 -15.30
N HIS A 142 -18.15 24.59 -15.77
CA HIS A 142 -18.37 23.22 -15.30
C HIS A 142 -17.19 22.29 -15.64
N ILE A 143 -16.73 22.30 -16.90
CA ILE A 143 -15.60 21.47 -17.32
C ILE A 143 -14.29 21.95 -16.69
N THR A 144 -14.03 23.26 -16.65
CA THR A 144 -12.82 23.80 -16.00
C THR A 144 -12.83 23.51 -14.50
N HIS A 145 -13.99 23.57 -13.84
CA HIS A 145 -14.13 23.18 -12.44
C HIS A 145 -13.86 21.68 -12.24
N GLN A 146 -14.34 20.79 -13.12
CA GLN A 146 -14.03 19.35 -13.03
C GLN A 146 -12.56 19.03 -13.28
N LEU A 147 -11.92 19.66 -14.27
CA LEU A 147 -10.50 19.46 -14.60
C LEU A 147 -9.53 20.06 -13.57
N LEU A 148 -9.94 21.15 -12.89
CA LEU A 148 -9.18 21.72 -11.77
C LEU A 148 -9.56 21.10 -10.40
N SER A 149 -10.67 20.35 -10.32
CA SER A 149 -11.04 19.61 -9.12
C SER A 149 -10.14 18.40 -8.97
N VAL A 150 -9.32 18.44 -7.91
CA VAL A 150 -8.45 17.33 -7.52
C VAL A 150 -8.94 16.71 -6.21
N ARG A 151 -8.94 15.38 -6.16
CA ARG A 151 -9.30 14.56 -4.99
C ARG A 151 -8.08 13.74 -4.56
N GLU A 152 -7.90 13.61 -3.26
CA GLU A 152 -6.85 12.78 -2.67
C GLU A 152 -7.24 11.31 -2.78
N CYS A 153 -6.36 10.47 -3.35
CA CYS A 153 -6.60 9.03 -3.43
C CYS A 153 -6.28 8.36 -2.08
N ALA A 154 -7.28 7.72 -1.47
CA ALA A 154 -7.18 7.04 -0.17
C ALA A 154 -6.17 5.88 -0.13
N VAL A 155 -5.69 5.39 -1.28
CA VAL A 155 -4.73 4.27 -1.38
C VAL A 155 -3.30 4.74 -1.64
N CYS A 156 -3.06 5.69 -2.55
CA CYS A 156 -1.70 6.17 -2.85
C CYS A 156 -1.30 7.47 -2.13
N GLY A 157 -2.26 8.29 -1.70
CA GLY A 157 -2.04 9.61 -1.09
C GLY A 157 -1.79 10.75 -2.09
N ASP A 158 -1.92 10.51 -3.40
CA ASP A 158 -1.75 11.54 -4.42
C ASP A 158 -3.04 12.36 -4.60
N MET A 159 -2.89 13.67 -4.81
CA MET A 159 -3.95 14.52 -5.37
C MET A 159 -4.07 14.21 -6.88
N LYS A 160 -5.16 13.56 -7.25
CA LYS A 160 -5.48 13.11 -8.61
C LYS A 160 -6.66 13.94 -9.16
N SER A 161 -6.76 14.12 -10.48
CA SER A 161 -7.92 14.77 -11.10
C SER A 161 -9.17 13.92 -10.88
N LEU A 162 -10.37 14.52 -10.84
CA LEU A 162 -11.61 13.73 -10.77
C LEU A 162 -11.78 12.76 -11.95
N THR A 163 -11.11 13.01 -13.09
CA THR A 163 -11.04 12.09 -14.24
C THR A 163 -10.24 10.81 -13.97
N ASP A 164 -9.39 10.81 -12.94
CA ASP A 164 -8.50 9.68 -12.61
C ASP A 164 -9.18 8.69 -11.65
N PHE A 165 -10.43 8.96 -11.25
CA PHE A 165 -11.26 8.08 -10.41
C PHE A 165 -12.31 7.35 -11.28
N PRO A 166 -12.70 6.12 -10.93
CA PRO A 166 -13.67 5.38 -11.73
C PRO A 166 -15.04 6.06 -11.85
N GLU A 167 -15.59 6.08 -13.07
CA GLU A 167 -16.87 6.74 -13.37
C GLU A 167 -18.07 5.98 -12.76
N GLU A 168 -18.57 6.51 -11.63
CA GLU A 168 -19.66 5.95 -10.79
C GLU A 168 -20.92 5.49 -11.55
N TRP A 169 -21.22 6.11 -12.69
CA TRP A 169 -22.39 5.76 -13.49
C TRP A 169 -22.23 4.44 -14.25
N ARG A 170 -21.01 4.07 -14.68
CA ARG A 170 -20.74 2.87 -15.50
C ARG A 170 -20.62 1.55 -14.73
N LEU A 171 -20.48 1.62 -13.40
CA LEU A 171 -20.16 0.48 -12.54
C LEU A 171 -21.38 0.06 -11.70
N GLN A 172 -21.49 -1.20 -11.30
CA GLN A 172 -22.64 -1.67 -10.51
C GLN A 172 -22.66 -1.11 -9.08
N CYS A 173 -21.49 -0.85 -8.50
CA CYS A 173 -21.36 -0.27 -7.17
C CYS A 173 -21.60 1.25 -7.19
N LYS A 174 -22.67 1.70 -6.53
CA LYS A 174 -23.08 3.11 -6.46
C LYS A 174 -22.57 3.77 -5.18
N HIS A 175 -21.32 4.22 -5.22
CA HIS A 175 -20.65 4.97 -4.16
C HIS A 175 -19.57 5.90 -4.73
N VAL A 176 -19.28 6.97 -4.01
CA VAL A 176 -18.18 7.88 -4.36
C VAL A 176 -16.84 7.14 -4.26
N TRP A 177 -16.08 7.09 -5.36
CA TRP A 177 -14.75 6.47 -5.37
C TRP A 177 -13.71 7.41 -4.75
N ASN A 178 -13.01 6.91 -3.75
CA ASN A 178 -11.86 7.56 -3.11
C ASN A 178 -10.54 6.89 -3.54
N THR A 179 -10.61 5.82 -4.33
CA THR A 179 -9.49 5.11 -4.95
C THR A 179 -9.36 5.50 -6.43
N CYS A 180 -8.20 5.99 -6.85
CA CYS A 180 -7.94 6.28 -8.26
C CYS A 180 -7.83 5.00 -9.10
N GLY A 181 -8.07 5.09 -10.42
CA GLY A 181 -8.11 3.96 -11.35
C GLY A 181 -6.86 3.08 -11.29
N GLU A 182 -5.66 3.67 -11.26
CA GLU A 182 -4.39 2.93 -11.13
C GLU A 182 -4.34 2.05 -9.86
N CYS A 183 -4.90 2.54 -8.74
CA CYS A 183 -4.96 1.80 -7.49
C CYS A 183 -6.04 0.70 -7.53
N VAL A 184 -7.15 0.92 -8.26
CA VAL A 184 -8.16 -0.13 -8.49
C VAL A 184 -7.63 -1.23 -9.43
N GLN A 185 -6.89 -0.86 -10.48
CA GLN A 185 -6.19 -1.81 -11.37
C GLN A 185 -5.22 -2.69 -10.57
N ALA A 186 -4.34 -2.07 -9.78
CA ALA A 186 -3.38 -2.79 -8.93
C ALA A 186 -4.08 -3.68 -7.89
N TRP A 187 -5.21 -3.23 -7.32
CA TRP A 187 -6.03 -4.03 -6.42
C TRP A 187 -6.63 -5.26 -7.12
N ILE A 188 -7.26 -5.10 -8.28
CA ILE A 188 -7.84 -6.20 -9.05
C ILE A 188 -6.77 -7.24 -9.44
N ALA A 189 -5.58 -6.79 -9.86
CA ALA A 189 -4.47 -7.68 -10.17
C ALA A 189 -4.02 -8.51 -8.94
N ALA A 190 -3.91 -7.87 -7.77
CA ALA A 190 -3.53 -8.54 -6.51
C ALA A 190 -4.63 -9.51 -5.99
N GLU A 191 -5.90 -9.14 -6.12
CA GLU A 191 -7.04 -9.99 -5.78
C GLU A 191 -7.12 -11.22 -6.70
N LEU A 192 -6.91 -11.03 -8.01
CA LEU A 192 -6.91 -12.11 -9.01
C LEU A 192 -5.83 -13.15 -8.74
N GLU A 193 -4.62 -12.72 -8.35
CA GLU A 193 -3.51 -13.61 -7.97
C GLU A 193 -3.77 -14.32 -6.63
N SER A 194 -4.28 -13.62 -5.62
CA SER A 194 -4.35 -14.12 -4.24
C SER A 194 -5.63 -14.89 -3.88
N LYS A 195 -6.76 -14.59 -4.55
CA LYS A 195 -8.08 -15.21 -4.28
C LYS A 195 -8.61 -16.02 -5.46
N GLY A 196 -8.15 -15.73 -6.67
CA GLY A 196 -8.70 -16.24 -7.92
C GLY A 196 -9.84 -15.38 -8.48
N TRP A 197 -10.25 -15.68 -9.71
CA TRP A 197 -11.16 -14.85 -10.51
C TRP A 197 -12.55 -14.63 -9.88
N ASP A 198 -13.06 -15.56 -9.06
CA ASP A 198 -14.45 -15.56 -8.58
C ASP A 198 -14.69 -14.73 -7.31
N ARG A 199 -13.64 -14.14 -6.72
CA ARG A 199 -13.67 -13.55 -5.36
C ARG A 199 -13.00 -12.18 -5.24
N ILE A 200 -13.06 -11.39 -6.32
CA ILE A 200 -12.52 -10.02 -6.38
C ILE A 200 -13.54 -9.04 -5.77
N SER A 201 -13.15 -8.39 -4.66
CA SER A 201 -13.98 -7.41 -3.93
C SER A 201 -13.73 -5.97 -4.38
N CYS A 202 -14.70 -5.06 -4.21
CA CYS A 202 -14.46 -3.62 -4.33
C CYS A 202 -13.48 -3.13 -3.23
N PRO A 203 -12.52 -2.22 -3.53
CA PRO A 203 -11.54 -1.73 -2.54
C PRO A 203 -12.07 -0.65 -1.56
N GLU A 204 -13.18 0.03 -1.86
CA GLU A 204 -13.72 1.10 -0.99
C GLU A 204 -14.21 0.54 0.37
N GLU A 205 -13.75 1.07 1.51
CA GLU A 205 -13.99 0.46 2.85
C GLU A 205 -15.47 0.24 3.22
N VAL A 206 -16.37 1.09 2.71
CA VAL A 206 -17.82 0.98 2.94
C VAL A 206 -18.51 -0.01 2.00
N CYS A 207 -17.86 -0.38 0.89
CA CYS A 207 -18.41 -1.28 -0.11
C CYS A 207 -18.13 -2.76 0.23
N LYS A 208 -19.13 -3.61 -0.03
CA LYS A 208 -19.05 -5.07 0.15
C LYS A 208 -19.46 -5.83 -1.11
N ALA A 209 -19.55 -5.13 -2.24
CA ALA A 209 -19.82 -5.74 -3.53
C ALA A 209 -18.60 -6.56 -4.00
N SER A 210 -18.87 -7.69 -4.65
CA SER A 210 -17.90 -8.32 -5.55
C SER A 210 -18.01 -7.62 -6.90
N LEU A 211 -16.87 -7.34 -7.54
CA LEU A 211 -16.86 -6.71 -8.86
C LEU A 211 -17.29 -7.75 -9.91
N CYS A 212 -18.27 -7.42 -10.74
CA CYS A 212 -18.73 -8.31 -11.80
C CYS A 212 -17.81 -8.22 -13.04
N HIS A 213 -18.01 -9.10 -14.02
CA HIS A 213 -17.22 -9.11 -15.27
C HIS A 213 -17.21 -7.75 -15.98
N ALA A 214 -18.37 -7.06 -16.01
CA ALA A 214 -18.52 -5.72 -16.60
C ALA A 214 -17.99 -4.57 -15.72
N ASP A 215 -17.73 -4.79 -14.43
CA ASP A 215 -16.97 -3.83 -13.62
C ASP A 215 -15.47 -4.03 -13.89
N ILE A 216 -15.02 -5.28 -13.89
CA ILE A 216 -13.60 -5.65 -14.05
C ILE A 216 -13.07 -5.30 -15.44
N SER A 217 -13.89 -5.43 -16.49
CA SER A 217 -13.53 -5.01 -17.86
C SER A 217 -13.31 -3.50 -18.03
N GLN A 218 -13.84 -2.69 -17.10
CA GLN A 218 -13.68 -1.23 -17.09
C GLN A 218 -12.65 -0.74 -16.06
N LEU A 219 -12.41 -1.53 -15.00
CA LEU A 219 -11.55 -1.18 -13.88
C LEU A 219 -10.14 -1.78 -13.93
N ALA A 220 -9.91 -2.84 -14.71
CA ALA A 220 -8.61 -3.49 -14.85
C ALA A 220 -7.83 -2.95 -16.06
N ASP A 221 -6.51 -3.16 -16.06
CA ASP A 221 -5.71 -3.04 -17.29
C ASP A 221 -5.99 -4.21 -18.24
N SER A 222 -5.61 -4.06 -19.51
CA SER A 222 -5.89 -5.04 -20.56
C SER A 222 -5.32 -6.44 -20.28
N ALA A 223 -4.13 -6.56 -19.68
CA ALA A 223 -3.50 -7.85 -19.39
C ALA A 223 -4.13 -8.53 -18.18
N THR A 224 -4.44 -7.77 -17.13
CA THR A 224 -5.19 -8.27 -15.96
C THR A 224 -6.60 -8.69 -16.36
N PHE A 225 -7.30 -7.92 -17.21
CA PHE A 225 -8.61 -8.29 -17.71
C PHE A 225 -8.55 -9.55 -18.58
N GLN A 226 -7.61 -9.66 -19.53
CA GLN A 226 -7.46 -10.86 -20.36
C GLN A 226 -7.21 -12.12 -19.52
N ARG A 227 -6.39 -12.02 -18.45
CA ARG A 227 -6.14 -13.12 -17.52
C ARG A 227 -7.39 -13.48 -16.70
N TYR A 228 -8.12 -12.48 -16.21
CA TYR A 228 -9.40 -12.67 -15.51
C TYR A 228 -10.43 -13.36 -16.43
N ASP A 229 -10.62 -12.85 -17.64
CA ASP A 229 -11.59 -13.38 -18.62
C ASP A 229 -11.24 -14.80 -19.04
N THR A 230 -9.97 -15.10 -19.28
CA THR A 230 -9.48 -16.46 -19.54
C THR A 230 -9.84 -17.40 -18.38
N LEU A 231 -9.63 -16.99 -17.13
CA LEU A 231 -9.96 -17.82 -15.96
C LEU A 231 -11.48 -17.98 -15.74
N ALA A 232 -12.26 -16.92 -15.94
CA ALA A 232 -13.71 -16.93 -15.86
C ALA A 232 -14.33 -17.83 -16.94
N THR A 233 -13.89 -17.67 -18.20
CA THR A 233 -14.26 -18.52 -19.34
C THR A 233 -13.87 -19.97 -19.11
N ARG A 234 -12.65 -20.24 -18.61
CA ARG A 234 -12.22 -21.61 -18.28
C ARG A 234 -13.10 -22.26 -17.21
N ALA A 235 -13.51 -21.50 -16.21
CA ALA A 235 -14.38 -21.95 -15.12
C ALA A 235 -15.88 -21.98 -15.49
N HIS A 236 -16.29 -21.34 -16.59
CA HIS A 236 -17.64 -21.46 -17.15
C HIS A 236 -17.75 -22.69 -18.05
N LEU A 237 -16.84 -22.84 -19.02
CA LEU A 237 -16.80 -24.00 -19.91
C LEU A 237 -16.59 -25.31 -19.13
N GLY A 238 -15.76 -25.29 -18.08
CA GLY A 238 -15.58 -26.42 -17.15
C GLY A 238 -16.82 -26.83 -16.33
N LYS A 239 -17.96 -26.13 -16.45
CA LYS A 239 -19.26 -26.52 -15.88
C LYS A 239 -20.21 -27.15 -16.90
N LEU A 240 -19.86 -27.12 -18.19
CA LEU A 240 -20.67 -27.79 -19.21
C LEU A 240 -20.60 -29.30 -19.02
N PRO A 241 -21.74 -30.03 -19.15
CA PRO A 241 -21.73 -31.49 -19.13
C PRO A 241 -20.70 -32.05 -20.11
N ASN A 242 -19.95 -33.06 -19.65
CA ASN A 242 -18.93 -33.77 -20.40
C ASN A 242 -17.75 -32.93 -20.94
N PHE A 243 -17.66 -31.63 -20.65
CA PHE A 243 -16.51 -30.81 -21.04
C PHE A 243 -15.27 -31.15 -20.19
N ARG A 244 -14.10 -31.27 -20.84
CA ARG A 244 -12.81 -31.53 -20.19
C ARG A 244 -11.70 -30.62 -20.76
N TRP A 245 -10.86 -30.11 -19.87
CA TRP A 245 -9.62 -29.39 -20.20
C TRP A 245 -8.50 -30.36 -20.57
N CYS A 246 -7.61 -29.96 -21.47
CA CYS A 246 -6.38 -30.69 -21.69
C CYS A 246 -5.49 -30.68 -20.44
N LEU A 247 -4.87 -31.82 -20.13
CA LEU A 247 -3.89 -31.96 -19.05
C LEU A 247 -2.44 -31.68 -19.48
N SER A 248 -2.21 -31.31 -20.74
CA SER A 248 -0.89 -30.88 -21.21
C SER A 248 -0.57 -29.48 -20.65
N PRO A 249 0.57 -29.26 -19.99
CA PRO A 249 0.92 -27.98 -19.37
C PRO A 249 1.18 -26.85 -20.39
N THR A 250 1.19 -27.16 -21.69
CA THR A 250 1.37 -26.20 -22.78
C THR A 250 0.17 -26.18 -23.74
N CYS A 251 -0.99 -26.73 -23.36
CA CYS A 251 -2.20 -26.72 -24.19
C CYS A 251 -3.39 -26.16 -23.41
N GLU A 252 -3.91 -25.02 -23.88
CA GLU A 252 -5.05 -24.37 -23.24
C GLU A 252 -6.40 -24.93 -23.71
N SER A 253 -6.43 -25.78 -24.75
CA SER A 253 -7.65 -26.33 -25.33
C SER A 253 -8.47 -27.18 -24.35
N GLY A 254 -9.78 -27.16 -24.53
CA GLY A 254 -10.73 -28.08 -23.91
C GLY A 254 -11.85 -28.40 -24.89
N GLN A 255 -12.55 -29.52 -24.68
CA GLN A 255 -13.59 -30.01 -25.58
C GLN A 255 -14.63 -30.83 -24.80
N ILE A 256 -15.78 -31.08 -25.42
CA ILE A 256 -16.74 -32.07 -24.91
C ILE A 256 -16.23 -33.47 -25.22
N HIS A 257 -16.24 -34.35 -24.20
CA HIS A 257 -15.84 -35.75 -24.29
C HIS A 257 -17.09 -36.64 -24.26
N GLU A 258 -17.47 -37.21 -25.40
CA GLU A 258 -18.62 -38.11 -25.44
C GLU A 258 -18.29 -39.46 -24.79
N ASP A 259 -19.17 -39.94 -23.90
CA ASP A 259 -18.98 -41.20 -23.17
C ASP A 259 -18.85 -42.43 -24.09
N SER A 260 -19.33 -42.30 -25.34
CA SER A 260 -19.14 -43.22 -26.46
C SER A 260 -17.68 -43.65 -26.69
N PHE A 261 -16.71 -42.80 -26.35
CA PHE A 261 -15.28 -43.08 -26.50
C PHE A 261 -14.65 -43.71 -25.24
N GLY A 262 -15.43 -43.96 -24.19
CA GLY A 262 -14.95 -44.54 -22.94
C GLY A 262 -14.00 -43.61 -22.17
N PRO A 263 -13.01 -44.15 -21.43
CA PRO A 263 -12.16 -43.35 -20.54
C PRO A 263 -11.00 -42.63 -21.23
N ILE A 264 -10.74 -42.86 -22.53
CA ILE A 264 -9.61 -42.25 -23.25
C ILE A 264 -10.00 -40.91 -23.85
N PHE A 265 -9.52 -39.82 -23.25
CA PHE A 265 -9.58 -38.49 -23.88
C PHE A 265 -8.42 -38.33 -24.86
N LYS A 266 -8.69 -37.79 -26.05
CA LYS A 266 -7.67 -37.30 -26.99
C LYS A 266 -7.91 -35.83 -27.28
N CYS A 267 -6.94 -34.98 -26.97
CA CYS A 267 -7.07 -33.54 -27.16
C CYS A 267 -7.03 -33.15 -28.65
N MET A 268 -8.06 -32.47 -29.16
CA MET A 268 -8.06 -31.97 -30.55
C MET A 268 -7.04 -30.85 -30.81
N GLY A 269 -6.53 -30.19 -29.77
CA GLY A 269 -5.57 -29.09 -29.90
C GLY A 269 -4.09 -29.48 -29.83
N CYS A 270 -3.75 -30.68 -29.35
CA CYS A 270 -2.35 -31.13 -29.24
C CYS A 270 -2.15 -32.66 -29.29
N ASP A 271 -3.19 -33.42 -29.68
CA ASP A 271 -3.25 -34.89 -29.74
C ASP A 271 -2.96 -35.67 -28.44
N MET A 272 -2.55 -34.99 -27.35
CA MET A 272 -2.26 -35.59 -26.05
C MET A 272 -3.41 -36.44 -25.52
N GLN A 273 -3.07 -37.63 -25.01
CA GLN A 273 -4.02 -38.61 -24.47
C GLN A 273 -3.93 -38.75 -22.95
N PHE A 274 -5.08 -38.74 -22.29
CA PHE A 274 -5.19 -38.97 -20.84
C PHE A 274 -6.46 -39.73 -20.46
N CYS A 275 -6.46 -40.33 -19.28
CA CYS A 275 -7.61 -41.04 -18.74
C CYS A 275 -8.57 -40.05 -18.05
N THR A 276 -9.85 -40.02 -18.44
CA THR A 276 -10.89 -39.16 -17.84
C THR A 276 -11.34 -39.58 -16.45
N GLN A 277 -11.00 -40.81 -16.04
CA GLN A 277 -11.30 -41.37 -14.72
C GLN A 277 -10.16 -41.15 -13.72
N HIS A 278 -8.91 -41.10 -14.18
CA HIS A 278 -7.72 -40.97 -13.34
C HIS A 278 -7.02 -39.59 -13.45
N GLU A 279 -7.46 -38.73 -14.37
CA GLU A 279 -6.96 -37.37 -14.62
C GLU A 279 -5.43 -37.30 -14.75
N MET A 280 -4.88 -38.24 -15.53
CA MET A 280 -3.44 -38.44 -15.74
C MET A 280 -3.13 -39.02 -17.13
N PRO A 281 -1.87 -38.97 -17.62
CA PRO A 281 -1.47 -39.53 -18.92
C PRO A 281 -1.96 -40.96 -19.15
N TRP A 282 -2.34 -41.26 -20.40
CA TRP A 282 -3.03 -42.50 -20.75
C TRP A 282 -2.21 -43.77 -20.45
N HIS A 283 -2.80 -44.68 -19.67
CA HIS A 283 -2.20 -45.97 -19.28
C HIS A 283 -2.43 -47.02 -20.38
N ASN A 284 -1.51 -47.01 -21.35
CA ASN A 284 -1.54 -47.93 -22.50
C ASN A 284 -1.42 -49.40 -22.07
N GLY A 285 -2.39 -50.22 -22.47
CA GLY A 285 -2.37 -51.68 -22.29
C GLY A 285 -3.04 -52.20 -21.01
N GLU A 286 -3.56 -51.34 -20.14
CA GLU A 286 -4.32 -51.73 -18.95
C GLU A 286 -5.65 -50.93 -18.87
N THR A 287 -6.76 -51.61 -18.53
CA THR A 287 -8.04 -50.94 -18.25
C THR A 287 -7.96 -50.19 -16.92
N CYS A 288 -8.91 -49.27 -16.67
CA CYS A 288 -8.89 -48.47 -15.44
C CYS A 288 -8.93 -49.33 -14.16
N ASN A 289 -9.68 -50.44 -14.17
CA ASN A 289 -9.76 -51.40 -13.07
C ASN A 289 -8.43 -52.15 -12.85
N GLU A 290 -7.70 -52.46 -13.91
CA GLU A 290 -6.38 -53.10 -13.81
C GLU A 290 -5.33 -52.10 -13.29
N TYR A 291 -5.37 -50.85 -13.76
CA TYR A 291 -4.58 -49.74 -13.24
C TYR A 291 -4.81 -49.53 -11.72
N ASP A 292 -6.08 -49.43 -11.29
CA ASP A 292 -6.46 -49.31 -9.87
C ASP A 292 -5.92 -50.48 -9.02
N GLN A 293 -6.08 -51.71 -9.51
CA GLN A 293 -5.58 -52.90 -8.81
C GLN A 293 -4.06 -52.91 -8.71
N ARG A 294 -3.34 -52.43 -9.75
CA ARG A 294 -1.89 -52.34 -9.75
C ARG A 294 -1.40 -51.28 -8.75
N VAL A 295 -1.93 -50.06 -8.80
CA VAL A 295 -1.58 -48.97 -7.88
C VAL A 295 -1.95 -49.30 -6.43
N SER A 296 -3.08 -49.97 -6.20
CA SER A 296 -3.48 -50.45 -4.87
C SER A 296 -2.49 -51.46 -4.30
N ARG A 297 -2.01 -52.42 -5.11
CA ARG A 297 -0.97 -53.38 -4.71
C ARG A 297 0.38 -52.71 -4.48
N GLU A 298 0.79 -51.77 -5.34
CA GLU A 298 2.01 -50.98 -5.16
C GLU A 298 1.99 -50.24 -3.81
N LYS A 299 0.90 -49.54 -3.50
CA LYS A 299 0.69 -48.84 -2.23
C LYS A 299 0.70 -49.78 -1.02
N GLN A 300 0.01 -50.93 -1.09
CA GLN A 300 0.06 -51.94 -0.02
C GLN A 300 1.48 -52.47 0.22
N ASN A 301 2.27 -52.68 -0.85
CA ASN A 301 3.67 -53.08 -0.72
C ASN A 301 4.55 -51.97 -0.09
N GLU A 302 4.29 -50.69 -0.38
CA GLU A 302 4.97 -49.57 0.26
C GLU A 302 4.61 -49.47 1.77
N GLU A 303 3.33 -49.60 2.11
CA GLU A 303 2.84 -49.59 3.50
C GLU A 303 3.38 -50.80 4.29
N GLU A 304 3.46 -52.00 3.68
CA GLU A 304 4.09 -53.16 4.33
C GLU A 304 5.60 -52.97 4.47
N GLN A 305 6.29 -52.39 3.48
CA GLN A 305 7.71 -52.03 3.62
C GLN A 305 7.96 -51.00 4.72
N ALA A 306 7.11 -49.97 4.84
CA ALA A 306 7.18 -48.98 5.91
C ALA A 306 7.00 -49.66 7.28
N THR A 307 6.00 -50.54 7.39
CA THR A 307 5.74 -51.34 8.60
C THR A 307 6.91 -52.26 8.96
N ARG A 308 7.49 -52.98 7.98
CA ARG A 308 8.69 -53.81 8.18
C ARG A 308 9.92 -52.97 8.59
N LYS A 309 10.08 -51.76 8.07
CA LYS A 309 11.15 -50.80 8.47
C LYS A 309 10.93 -50.29 9.90
N MET A 310 9.69 -50.00 10.29
CA MET A 310 9.32 -49.60 11.67
C MET A 310 9.59 -50.73 12.67
N LEU A 311 9.15 -51.96 12.38
CA LEU A 311 9.39 -53.14 13.22
C LEU A 311 10.88 -53.42 13.41
N LYS A 312 11.70 -53.30 12.34
CA LYS A 312 13.16 -53.41 12.44
C LYS A 312 13.83 -52.32 13.31
N LYS A 313 13.22 -51.13 13.44
CA LYS A 313 13.69 -50.09 14.38
C LYS A 313 13.27 -50.34 15.83
N MET A 314 12.15 -51.02 16.05
CA MET A 314 11.60 -51.27 17.40
C MET A 314 12.05 -52.59 18.03
N ALA A 315 12.45 -53.58 17.23
CA ALA A 315 12.91 -54.88 17.74
C ALA A 315 14.29 -54.79 18.41
N LYS A 316 14.33 -54.91 19.75
CA LYS A 316 15.57 -55.16 20.49
C LYS A 316 15.93 -56.64 20.43
N MET A 317 17.20 -56.93 20.14
CA MET A 317 17.73 -58.30 20.12
C MET A 317 17.82 -58.86 21.55
N CYS A 318 17.38 -60.11 21.76
CA CYS A 318 17.35 -60.71 23.09
C CYS A 318 18.78 -60.98 23.60
N PRO A 319 19.17 -60.51 24.80
CA PRO A 319 20.54 -60.64 25.30
C PRO A 319 20.84 -62.09 25.76
N ALA A 320 21.53 -62.85 24.90
CA ALA A 320 21.92 -64.22 25.22
C ALA A 320 22.97 -64.27 26.35
N ARG A 321 22.65 -65.00 27.42
CA ARG A 321 23.62 -65.62 28.35
C ARG A 321 23.15 -67.05 28.62
N GLY A 322 23.97 -68.03 28.24
CA GLY A 322 23.58 -69.44 28.23
C GLY A 322 23.88 -70.18 29.54
N ARG A 323 23.24 -71.34 29.69
CA ARG A 323 23.77 -72.50 30.44
C ARG A 323 23.42 -73.80 29.69
N THR A 324 24.13 -74.85 30.05
CA THR A 324 24.29 -76.10 29.29
C THR A 324 23.30 -77.19 29.69
N SER A 325 22.61 -77.81 28.72
CA SER A 325 22.37 -79.26 28.69
C SER A 325 21.55 -79.70 27.47
N GLY A 326 21.87 -80.87 26.94
CA GLY A 326 20.95 -81.76 26.21
C GLY A 326 21.41 -83.21 26.43
N PRO A 327 20.76 -84.23 25.84
CA PRO A 327 19.57 -84.15 24.97
C PRO A 327 18.44 -85.16 25.30
N THR A 328 17.18 -84.72 25.36
CA THR A 328 16.01 -85.60 25.10
C THR A 328 14.77 -84.78 24.71
N SER A 329 13.85 -85.40 23.97
CA SER A 329 12.58 -84.80 23.54
C SER A 329 11.52 -84.81 24.65
N VAL A 330 10.80 -83.69 24.83
CA VAL A 330 9.37 -83.67 25.18
C VAL A 330 8.70 -82.51 24.45
N SER A 331 7.64 -82.80 23.69
CA SER A 331 6.78 -81.79 23.06
C SER A 331 5.82 -81.18 24.09
N ILE A 332 5.80 -79.84 24.22
CA ILE A 332 4.72 -79.14 24.93
C ILE A 332 3.97 -78.23 23.93
N ILE A 333 2.79 -78.70 23.54
CA ILE A 333 1.84 -77.96 22.71
C ILE A 333 1.05 -77.01 23.64
N PHE A 334 1.05 -75.71 23.34
CA PHE A 334 0.03 -74.80 23.87
C PHE A 334 -0.98 -74.44 22.77
N ARG A 335 -2.12 -75.12 22.77
CA ARG A 335 -3.32 -74.71 22.02
C ARG A 335 -4.03 -73.57 22.76
N ALA A 336 -4.83 -72.83 21.99
CA ALA A 336 -5.48 -71.59 22.43
C ALA A 336 -6.41 -71.75 23.65
N ARG A 337 -6.57 -70.65 24.39
CA ARG A 337 -7.81 -70.33 25.10
C ARG A 337 -8.40 -69.04 24.54
N ALA A 338 -9.45 -69.17 23.75
CA ALA A 338 -10.40 -68.08 23.53
C ALA A 338 -11.33 -67.96 24.76
N SER A 339 -11.94 -66.79 24.96
CA SER A 339 -13.07 -66.63 25.87
C SER A 339 -13.98 -65.55 25.32
N ALA A 340 -15.12 -65.96 24.79
CA ALA A 340 -16.20 -65.06 24.39
C ALA A 340 -17.27 -65.06 25.48
N ALA A 341 -17.87 -63.89 25.74
CA ALA A 341 -19.13 -63.76 26.46
C ALA A 341 -20.22 -63.36 25.45
N ALA A 342 -21.41 -63.95 25.56
CA ALA A 342 -22.47 -63.82 24.57
C ALA A 342 -23.86 -63.87 25.23
N ALA A 343 -24.90 -63.76 24.40
CA ALA A 343 -26.34 -63.76 24.74
C ALA A 343 -26.86 -62.48 25.43
N ALA A 344 -28.11 -62.06 25.20
CA ALA A 344 -29.00 -62.30 24.06
C ALA A 344 -30.11 -61.23 24.01
N LYS A 345 -30.68 -60.96 22.83
CA LYS A 345 -32.01 -60.31 22.70
C LYS A 345 -32.90 -61.17 21.80
N ARG A 346 -34.05 -61.57 22.33
CA ARG A 346 -35.08 -62.38 21.64
C ARG A 346 -36.40 -61.63 21.68
N GLN A 347 -37.13 -61.62 20.57
CA GLN A 347 -38.43 -60.95 20.44
C GLN A 347 -39.52 -61.63 21.29
N LYS A 348 -40.45 -60.84 21.84
CA LYS A 348 -41.82 -61.24 22.21
C LYS A 348 -42.72 -60.01 22.39
N SER A 349 -44.01 -60.18 22.13
CA SER A 349 -45.10 -59.16 22.14
C SER A 349 -46.47 -59.88 22.12
N PRO A 350 -47.64 -59.20 22.25
CA PRO A 350 -47.89 -57.80 22.62
C PRO A 350 -48.22 -57.70 24.14
N PRO A 351 -49.44 -57.44 24.69
CA PRO A 351 -50.80 -57.29 24.13
C PRO A 351 -51.34 -55.82 24.18
N THR A 352 -52.65 -55.68 24.39
CA THR A 352 -53.57 -54.52 24.53
C THR A 352 -53.55 -53.88 25.94
N THR A 353 -54.09 -52.68 26.24
CA THR A 353 -55.34 -52.02 25.77
C THR A 353 -55.28 -50.47 25.62
N SER A 354 -56.36 -49.93 25.04
CA SER A 354 -56.87 -48.52 24.95
C SER A 354 -56.58 -47.58 26.14
N THR A 355 -56.64 -46.24 26.04
CA THR A 355 -57.29 -45.26 25.11
C THR A 355 -56.50 -43.92 25.20
N THR A 356 -56.62 -42.85 24.38
CA THR A 356 -57.73 -42.28 23.58
C THR A 356 -57.25 -41.54 22.30
N ALA A 357 -58.22 -41.12 21.49
CA ALA A 357 -58.15 -40.22 20.31
C ALA A 357 -57.29 -38.95 20.50
N SER A 358 -56.77 -38.27 19.45
CA SER A 358 -57.46 -37.96 18.18
C SER A 358 -56.64 -37.98 16.88
N LYS A 359 -57.37 -38.14 15.77
CA LYS A 359 -56.91 -38.02 14.36
C LYS A 359 -56.68 -36.54 14.02
N VAL A 360 -55.66 -36.11 13.26
CA VAL A 360 -55.17 -36.53 11.92
C VAL A 360 -56.05 -36.07 10.76
N SER A 361 -55.53 -35.14 9.95
CA SER A 361 -55.65 -35.19 8.49
C SER A 361 -54.46 -34.50 7.80
N GLN A 362 -53.71 -35.29 7.02
CA GLN A 362 -53.15 -35.06 5.66
C GLN A 362 -52.45 -33.69 5.34
N MET A 363 -51.36 -33.62 4.57
CA MET A 363 -50.97 -34.43 3.39
C MET A 363 -49.52 -34.96 3.38
N LYS A 364 -49.06 -35.45 2.22
CA LYS A 364 -47.96 -36.40 1.99
C LYS A 364 -46.54 -35.77 1.94
N ARG A 365 -45.53 -36.63 2.10
CA ARG A 365 -44.09 -36.33 2.06
C ARG A 365 -43.52 -36.27 0.63
N SER A 366 -42.50 -35.43 0.46
CA SER A 366 -41.26 -35.74 -0.30
C SER A 366 -40.07 -35.11 0.44
N ALA A 367 -38.89 -35.71 0.37
CA ALA A 367 -37.63 -35.18 0.93
C ALA A 367 -36.54 -35.24 -0.16
N PRO A 368 -35.39 -34.55 0.02
CA PRO A 368 -34.24 -35.28 0.56
C PRO A 368 -33.24 -34.47 1.43
N ALA A 369 -32.37 -35.24 2.09
CA ALA A 369 -30.97 -34.93 2.48
C ALA A 369 -30.63 -33.61 3.22
N ALA A 370 -30.21 -33.75 4.48
CA ALA A 370 -29.51 -32.70 5.22
C ALA A 370 -27.99 -32.75 4.99
N GLY A 371 -27.39 -31.62 4.59
CA GLY A 371 -25.94 -31.43 4.59
C GLY A 371 -25.46 -30.76 5.88
N SER A 372 -24.45 -31.32 6.54
CA SER A 372 -23.92 -30.82 7.82
C SER A 372 -23.22 -29.47 7.67
N LYS A 373 -23.88 -28.38 8.06
CA LYS A 373 -23.25 -27.04 8.11
C LYS A 373 -22.17 -27.00 9.21
N ALA A 374 -20.92 -26.80 8.81
CA ALA A 374 -19.84 -26.47 9.74
C ALA A 374 -20.11 -25.10 10.41
N ALA A 375 -19.78 -24.98 11.70
CA ALA A 375 -19.94 -23.73 12.44
C ALA A 375 -19.03 -22.62 11.87
N PRO A 376 -19.48 -21.35 11.83
CA PRO A 376 -18.67 -20.25 11.33
C PRO A 376 -17.44 -20.04 12.22
N ARG A 377 -16.24 -20.07 11.62
CA ARG A 377 -15.02 -19.68 12.31
C ARG A 377 -15.14 -18.22 12.76
N THR A 378 -14.92 -17.97 14.05
CA THR A 378 -14.80 -16.61 14.58
C THR A 378 -13.67 -15.87 13.88
N LYS A 379 -13.93 -14.63 13.44
CA LYS A 379 -12.87 -13.75 12.96
C LYS A 379 -11.94 -13.48 14.16
N LYS A 380 -10.62 -13.66 13.99
CA LYS A 380 -9.66 -13.15 14.98
C LYS A 380 -9.90 -11.65 15.14
N ALA A 381 -10.05 -11.20 16.38
CA ALA A 381 -10.13 -9.77 16.67
C ALA A 381 -8.86 -9.07 16.17
N ARG A 382 -9.02 -7.83 15.70
CA ARG A 382 -7.90 -6.92 15.50
C ARG A 382 -7.30 -6.66 16.89
N ALA A 383 -6.03 -6.97 17.09
CA ALA A 383 -5.37 -6.62 18.34
C ALA A 383 -5.33 -5.10 18.47
N GLU A 384 -5.79 -4.60 19.62
CA GLU A 384 -5.79 -3.20 19.95
C GLU A 384 -4.41 -2.83 20.51
N ILE A 385 -3.79 -1.81 19.91
CA ILE A 385 -2.58 -1.18 20.45
C ILE A 385 -3.09 0.02 21.24
N PRO A 386 -2.69 0.21 22.52
CA PRO A 386 -3.10 1.39 23.29
C PRO A 386 -2.74 2.70 22.56
N ASP A 387 -3.61 3.70 22.64
CA ASP A 387 -3.29 5.04 22.14
C ASP A 387 -2.08 5.61 22.89
N TYR A 388 -1.15 6.26 22.19
CA TYR A 388 0.17 6.63 22.73
C TYR A 388 0.13 7.46 24.03
N HIS A 389 -0.87 8.32 24.21
CA HIS A 389 -1.07 9.11 25.43
C HIS A 389 -1.32 8.27 26.69
N LEU A 390 -1.75 7.00 26.54
CA LEU A 390 -1.97 6.04 27.63
C LEU A 390 -0.69 5.30 28.05
N THR A 391 0.47 5.64 27.48
CA THR A 391 1.76 5.08 27.93
C THR A 391 1.99 5.45 29.40
N PRO A 392 2.20 4.49 30.32
CA PRO A 392 2.32 4.80 31.75
C PRO A 392 3.46 5.76 32.05
N SER A 393 3.14 6.92 32.66
CA SER A 393 4.13 7.94 32.96
C SER A 393 5.07 7.57 34.10
N ARG A 394 6.34 8.00 33.97
CA ARG A 394 7.33 7.93 35.05
C ARG A 394 6.87 8.80 36.22
N LYS A 395 7.11 8.30 37.44
CA LYS A 395 7.01 9.07 38.67
C LYS A 395 8.40 9.27 39.29
N ASP A 396 8.54 10.32 40.09
CA ASP A 396 9.71 10.53 40.95
C ASP A 396 9.55 9.84 42.31
N ASP A 397 10.53 10.01 43.20
CA ASP A 397 10.54 9.43 44.56
C ASP A 397 9.46 10.01 45.49
N ALA A 398 8.88 11.17 45.14
CA ALA A 398 7.71 11.75 45.83
C ALA A 398 6.39 11.17 45.30
N GLY A 399 6.43 10.47 44.16
CA GLY A 399 5.26 9.93 43.46
C GLY A 399 4.61 10.90 42.48
N GLU A 400 5.21 12.06 42.21
CA GLU A 400 4.72 13.05 41.24
C GLU A 400 5.08 12.65 39.80
N ILE A 401 4.31 13.12 38.82
CA ILE A 401 4.51 12.74 37.41
C ILE A 401 5.64 13.56 36.79
N VAL A 402 6.64 12.88 36.23
CA VAL A 402 7.80 13.50 35.58
C VAL A 402 7.52 13.70 34.08
N TRP A 403 6.82 14.79 33.74
CA TRP A 403 6.43 15.11 32.35
C TRP A 403 6.38 16.64 32.13
N PRO A 404 6.76 17.17 30.95
CA PRO A 404 7.32 16.47 29.78
C PRO A 404 8.80 16.07 29.94
N ALA A 405 9.47 16.59 30.97
CA ALA A 405 10.88 16.33 31.30
C ALA A 405 11.08 16.52 32.83
N PRO A 406 12.25 16.18 33.40
CA PRO A 406 12.59 16.49 34.78
C PRO A 406 12.43 17.99 35.12
N LYS A 407 11.83 18.29 36.27
CA LYS A 407 11.45 19.67 36.66
C LYS A 407 12.66 20.60 36.79
N ASP A 408 13.78 20.08 37.27
CA ASP A 408 15.05 20.82 37.37
C ASP A 408 15.61 21.19 35.99
N GLN A 409 15.55 20.27 35.03
CA GLN A 409 15.95 20.53 33.64
C GLN A 409 15.03 21.57 32.99
N ILE A 410 13.72 21.49 33.23
CA ILE A 410 12.72 22.46 32.73
C ILE A 410 13.04 23.88 33.25
N GLU A 411 13.29 24.05 34.54
CA GLU A 411 13.59 25.39 35.09
C GLU A 411 14.99 25.89 34.71
N ARG A 412 16.01 25.02 34.53
CA ARG A 412 17.31 25.41 33.97
C ARG A 412 17.18 25.88 32.52
N ALA A 413 16.48 25.12 31.67
CA ALA A 413 16.26 25.48 30.27
C ALA A 413 15.49 26.80 30.11
N LYS A 414 14.43 27.02 30.89
CA LYS A 414 13.73 28.33 30.96
C LYS A 414 14.69 29.46 31.35
N SER A 415 15.49 29.25 32.40
CA SER A 415 16.46 30.23 32.87
C SER A 415 17.50 30.57 31.80
N PHE A 416 17.99 29.56 31.07
CA PHE A 416 18.94 29.73 29.96
C PHE A 416 18.32 30.54 28.79
N ILE A 417 17.07 30.28 28.41
CA ILE A 417 16.36 31.02 27.35
C ILE A 417 16.19 32.50 27.75
N LEU A 418 15.78 32.76 29.00
CA LEU A 418 15.67 34.12 29.54
C LEU A 418 17.04 34.83 29.62
N GLU A 419 18.08 34.13 30.05
CA GLU A 419 19.45 34.67 30.12
C GLU A 419 19.95 35.06 28.72
N CYS A 420 19.78 34.18 27.73
CA CYS A 420 20.17 34.43 26.34
C CYS A 420 19.46 35.67 25.74
N ALA A 421 18.15 35.80 25.96
CA ALA A 421 17.39 36.94 25.46
C ALA A 421 17.82 38.25 26.15
N GLY A 422 17.97 38.23 27.49
CA GLY A 422 18.41 39.39 28.27
C GLY A 422 19.87 39.81 28.03
N ALA A 423 20.74 38.87 27.63
CA ALA A 423 22.15 39.15 27.33
C ALA A 423 22.34 39.89 26.00
N GLY A 424 21.42 39.74 25.04
CA GLY A 424 21.43 40.47 23.77
C GLY A 424 22.64 40.16 22.88
N ARG A 425 23.05 38.89 22.80
CA ARG A 425 24.30 38.44 22.14
C ARG A 425 24.07 37.57 20.91
N SER A 426 25.15 37.27 20.18
CA SER A 426 25.11 36.36 19.02
C SER A 426 24.60 34.98 19.44
N THR A 427 23.50 34.57 18.81
CA THR A 427 22.75 33.37 19.18
C THR A 427 22.57 32.48 17.96
N LEU A 428 22.91 31.21 18.08
CA LEU A 428 22.80 30.23 17.00
C LEU A 428 21.74 29.18 17.32
N ILE A 429 20.78 28.99 16.42
CA ILE A 429 19.77 27.94 16.51
C ILE A 429 20.16 26.82 15.54
N VAL A 430 20.20 25.57 16.02
CA VAL A 430 20.66 24.40 15.27
C VAL A 430 19.57 23.30 15.30
N PRO A 431 18.48 23.50 14.55
CA PRO A 431 17.40 22.52 14.47
C PRO A 431 17.84 21.30 13.65
N ASP A 432 17.33 20.12 13.99
CA ASP A 432 17.41 19.03 13.03
C ASP A 432 16.57 19.32 11.77
N LYS A 433 16.97 18.69 10.66
CA LYS A 433 16.47 18.80 9.27
C LYS A 433 14.97 18.49 9.04
N ASP A 434 14.21 18.25 10.11
CA ASP A 434 12.96 17.49 10.15
C ASP A 434 11.76 18.39 10.56
N ALA A 435 10.52 17.90 10.48
CA ALA A 435 9.35 18.66 10.90
C ALA A 435 9.36 19.00 12.40
N ASP A 436 9.90 18.13 13.27
CA ASP A 436 9.96 18.40 14.70
C ASP A 436 11.10 19.36 15.05
N GLY A 437 12.34 19.06 14.64
CA GLY A 437 13.48 19.98 14.72
C GLY A 437 13.25 21.37 14.13
N LEU A 438 12.79 21.48 12.89
CA LEU A 438 12.53 22.78 12.27
C LEU A 438 11.40 23.53 12.97
N SER A 439 10.37 22.84 13.47
CA SER A 439 9.31 23.47 14.29
C SER A 439 9.85 23.93 15.65
N SER A 440 10.64 23.11 16.34
CA SER A 440 11.33 23.47 17.58
C SER A 440 12.17 24.74 17.40
N GLY A 441 12.98 24.81 16.33
CA GLY A 441 13.74 26.00 15.97
C GLY A 441 12.88 27.23 15.70
N ALA A 442 11.78 27.09 14.95
CA ALA A 442 10.88 28.20 14.65
C ALA A 442 10.13 28.71 15.90
N ILE A 443 9.74 27.82 16.83
CA ILE A 443 9.14 28.18 18.13
C ILE A 443 10.14 28.97 18.96
N LEU A 444 11.38 28.46 19.10
CA LEU A 444 12.42 29.13 19.89
C LEU A 444 12.80 30.49 19.30
N GLN A 445 12.99 30.57 17.97
CA GLN A 445 13.31 31.84 17.29
C GLN A 445 12.24 32.91 17.58
N ARG A 446 10.95 32.57 17.45
CA ARG A 446 9.84 33.48 17.76
C ARG A 446 9.85 33.89 19.23
N THR A 447 10.10 32.94 20.13
CA THR A 447 10.14 33.21 21.58
C THR A 447 11.29 34.14 21.96
N LEU A 448 12.49 33.94 21.42
CA LEU A 448 13.64 34.82 21.65
C LEU A 448 13.36 36.26 21.17
N VAL A 449 12.71 36.42 20.00
CA VAL A 449 12.30 37.74 19.48
C VAL A 449 11.22 38.39 20.33
N LEU A 450 10.22 37.63 20.80
CA LEU A 450 9.19 38.12 21.74
C LEU A 450 9.80 38.56 23.08
N LEU A 451 10.83 37.85 23.57
CA LEU A 451 11.62 38.21 24.75
C LEU A 451 12.61 39.37 24.51
N GLY A 452 12.63 39.96 23.31
CA GLY A 452 13.39 41.17 22.98
C GLY A 452 14.77 40.93 22.37
N LEU A 453 15.18 39.69 22.09
CA LEU A 453 16.41 39.42 21.34
C LEU A 453 16.24 39.87 19.89
N LYS A 454 17.14 40.72 19.40
CA LYS A 454 17.01 41.30 18.07
C LYS A 454 17.19 40.24 16.96
N PRO A 455 16.36 40.20 15.91
CA PRO A 455 16.47 39.21 14.84
C PRO A 455 17.85 39.15 14.18
N GLU A 456 18.56 40.28 14.03
CA GLU A 456 19.90 40.33 13.43
C GLU A 456 21.00 39.67 14.27
N LEU A 457 20.71 39.30 15.54
CA LEU A 457 21.61 38.53 16.40
C LEU A 457 21.37 37.02 16.33
N ILE A 458 20.28 36.58 15.69
CA ILE A 458 19.86 35.18 15.63
C ILE A 458 20.28 34.57 14.29
N SER A 459 21.34 33.77 14.30
CA SER A 459 21.73 32.93 13.18
C SER A 459 21.07 31.55 13.27
N VAL A 460 21.00 30.85 12.13
CA VAL A 460 20.62 29.44 12.05
C VAL A 460 21.74 28.63 11.42
N HIS A 461 22.02 27.45 11.96
CA HIS A 461 22.86 26.45 11.29
C HIS A 461 22.02 25.25 10.89
N LEU A 462 22.05 24.88 9.62
CA LEU A 462 21.31 23.75 9.06
C LEU A 462 22.32 22.73 8.53
N LEU A 463 22.24 21.51 9.05
CA LEU A 463 23.20 20.44 8.73
C LEU A 463 23.32 20.15 7.24
N GLN A 464 24.49 19.68 6.81
CA GLN A 464 24.74 19.21 5.45
C GLN A 464 24.32 17.74 5.25
N LYS A 465 24.19 17.32 3.98
CA LYS A 465 23.68 16.00 3.61
C LYS A 465 24.59 14.87 4.13
N GLY A 466 24.08 14.11 5.10
CA GLY A 466 24.75 12.94 5.68
C GLY A 466 25.53 13.22 6.97
N ASN A 467 25.67 14.49 7.36
CA ASN A 467 26.30 14.87 8.61
C ASN A 467 25.30 14.85 9.78
N ASN A 468 25.84 15.02 10.99
CA ASN A 468 25.13 15.28 12.24
C ASN A 468 25.83 16.41 13.02
N VAL A 469 25.17 17.03 14.00
CA VAL A 469 25.72 18.18 14.77
C VAL A 469 27.11 17.97 15.38
N HIS A 470 27.50 16.74 15.71
CA HIS A 470 28.81 16.41 16.29
C HIS A 470 29.91 16.18 15.23
N THR A 471 29.59 16.27 13.93
CA THR A 471 30.55 16.08 12.84
C THR A 471 31.47 17.28 12.77
N GLU A 472 32.79 17.06 12.67
CA GLU A 472 33.79 18.14 12.77
C GLU A 472 33.59 19.27 11.75
N SER A 473 33.15 18.97 10.52
CA SER A 473 32.80 20.00 9.53
C SER A 473 31.61 20.87 9.93
N GLU A 474 30.65 20.33 10.69
CA GLU A 474 29.52 21.08 11.23
C GLU A 474 29.96 21.92 12.44
N ARG A 475 30.80 21.36 13.34
CA ARG A 475 31.42 22.10 14.45
C ARG A 475 32.20 23.32 13.96
N GLN A 476 33.01 23.14 12.92
CA GLN A 476 33.76 24.23 12.28
C GLN A 476 32.85 25.26 11.60
N ALA A 477 31.77 24.84 10.94
CA ALA A 477 30.80 25.74 10.35
C ALA A 477 30.04 26.58 11.40
N MET A 478 29.60 25.95 12.50
CA MET A 478 29.00 26.65 13.65
C MET A 478 30.00 27.62 14.30
N ALA A 479 31.27 27.21 14.46
CA ALA A 479 32.32 28.05 15.03
C ALA A 479 32.64 29.28 14.17
N ALA A 480 32.44 29.20 12.84
CA ALA A 480 32.64 30.33 11.93
C ALA A 480 31.58 31.44 12.08
N LEU A 481 30.44 31.17 12.72
CA LEU A 481 29.36 32.14 12.98
C LEU A 481 29.57 32.95 14.29
N ASP A 482 30.61 32.62 15.07
CA ASP A 482 30.99 33.29 16.33
C ASP A 482 29.84 33.48 17.37
N PRO A 483 29.07 32.42 17.72
CA PRO A 483 27.97 32.53 18.67
C PRO A 483 28.43 32.52 20.13
N GLU A 484 27.87 33.42 20.94
CA GLU A 484 27.98 33.36 22.41
C GLU A 484 26.99 32.34 23.01
N TYR A 485 25.82 32.15 22.39
CA TYR A 485 24.80 31.17 22.79
C TYR A 485 24.45 30.21 21.64
N ILE A 486 24.29 28.92 21.92
CA ILE A 486 23.90 27.90 20.93
C ILE A 486 22.75 27.05 21.46
N PHE A 487 21.69 26.88 20.67
CA PHE A 487 20.58 25.98 20.96
C PHE A 487 20.57 24.82 19.97
N ILE A 488 20.77 23.60 20.47
CA ILE A 488 20.70 22.36 19.69
C ILE A 488 19.33 21.75 19.92
N LEU A 489 18.57 21.52 18.83
CA LEU A 489 17.15 21.20 18.91
C LEU A 489 16.82 19.95 18.09
N ASP A 490 16.14 18.98 18.71
CA ASP A 490 15.76 17.68 18.12
C ASP A 490 16.93 16.79 17.68
N GLN A 491 18.08 17.03 18.30
CA GLN A 491 19.33 16.29 18.17
C GLN A 491 20.25 16.68 19.33
N GLY A 492 21.43 16.06 19.41
CA GLY A 492 22.44 16.39 20.41
C GLY A 492 22.43 15.49 21.64
N SER A 493 21.43 14.60 21.81
CA SER A 493 21.46 13.48 22.78
C SER A 493 22.49 12.42 22.35
N ARG A 494 23.76 12.76 22.52
CA ARG A 494 24.93 11.91 22.38
C ARG A 494 26.14 12.57 23.06
N LYS A 495 26.94 11.78 23.78
CA LYS A 495 28.25 12.15 24.31
C LYS A 495 29.19 12.63 23.20
N ALA A 496 29.75 13.82 23.38
CA ALA A 496 30.63 14.49 22.44
C ALA A 496 31.53 15.54 23.12
N PRO A 497 32.60 16.02 22.46
CA PRO A 497 33.27 17.27 22.83
C PRO A 497 32.30 18.47 22.87
N PRO A 498 32.73 19.65 23.33
CA PRO A 498 31.90 20.86 23.28
C PRO A 498 31.39 21.15 21.86
N VAL A 499 30.21 21.75 21.76
CA VAL A 499 29.49 21.95 20.48
C VAL A 499 30.37 22.65 19.44
N ILE A 500 31.15 23.64 19.87
CA ILE A 500 32.26 24.25 19.13
C ILE A 500 33.47 24.44 20.05
N ASP A 501 34.68 24.56 19.48
CA ASP A 501 35.92 24.73 20.26
C ASP A 501 36.13 26.14 20.84
N LYS A 502 35.31 27.12 20.40
CA LYS A 502 35.30 28.47 20.97
C LYS A 502 34.50 28.51 22.29
N PRO A 503 34.83 29.42 23.23
CA PRO A 503 33.98 29.67 24.39
C PRO A 503 32.56 30.08 23.96
N HIS A 504 31.56 29.36 24.46
CA HIS A 504 30.14 29.56 24.19
C HIS A 504 29.32 28.99 25.37
N LYS A 505 28.03 29.34 25.45
CA LYS A 505 27.03 28.60 26.23
C LYS A 505 26.18 27.76 25.28
N SER A 506 25.83 26.54 25.66
CA SER A 506 24.93 25.70 24.86
C SER A 506 23.81 25.05 25.68
N LEU A 507 22.62 24.92 25.06
CA LEU A 507 21.48 24.18 25.58
C LEU A 507 21.02 23.16 24.53
N VAL A 508 20.84 21.91 24.94
CA VAL A 508 20.21 20.84 24.15
C VAL A 508 18.73 20.69 24.56
N ILE A 509 17.81 20.70 23.59
CA ILE A 509 16.39 20.38 23.77
C ILE A 509 16.02 19.25 22.82
N ASP A 510 15.90 18.03 23.34
CA ASP A 510 15.84 16.82 22.52
C ASP A 510 15.03 15.70 23.20
N HIS A 511 14.40 14.83 22.42
CA HIS A 511 13.58 13.70 22.88
C HIS A 511 14.19 12.32 22.57
N HIS A 512 15.31 12.26 21.84
CA HIS A 512 16.02 11.03 21.52
C HIS A 512 16.58 10.33 22.78
N PHE A 513 16.70 9.00 22.73
CA PHE A 513 17.27 8.22 23.85
C PHE A 513 18.72 8.58 24.13
N ALA A 514 19.01 8.89 25.40
CA ALA A 514 20.32 9.20 25.97
C ALA A 514 20.41 8.69 27.42
N GLU A 515 21.63 8.39 27.85
CA GLU A 515 22.00 8.24 29.27
C GLU A 515 22.38 9.62 29.88
N GLU A 516 22.58 9.73 31.20
CA GLU A 516 22.72 11.04 31.86
C GLU A 516 23.99 11.82 31.48
N ASP A 517 25.04 11.14 30.99
CA ASP A 517 26.28 11.74 30.48
C ASP A 517 26.38 11.74 28.94
N ASP A 518 25.27 11.47 28.25
CA ASP A 518 25.19 11.31 26.80
C ASP A 518 24.86 12.66 26.11
N PHE A 519 25.63 13.69 26.42
CA PHE A 519 25.49 15.07 25.89
C PHE A 519 26.86 15.72 25.55
N PRO A 520 26.90 16.83 24.77
CA PRO A 520 28.12 17.59 24.52
C PRO A 520 28.74 18.16 25.81
N GLU A 521 30.05 18.05 25.96
CA GLU A 521 30.77 18.60 27.12
C GLU A 521 30.52 20.11 27.30
N GLY A 522 30.13 20.51 28.51
CA GLY A 522 29.82 21.91 28.84
C GLY A 522 28.43 22.41 28.42
N SER A 523 27.57 21.56 27.85
CA SER A 523 26.18 21.93 27.52
C SER A 523 25.22 21.71 28.71
N GLU A 524 24.26 22.62 28.85
CA GLU A 524 23.02 22.34 29.58
C GLU A 524 22.09 21.49 28.69
N HIS A 525 21.18 20.73 29.30
CA HIS A 525 20.21 19.93 28.55
C HIS A 525 18.85 19.84 29.25
N VAL A 526 17.81 19.62 28.45
CA VAL A 526 16.48 19.19 28.89
C VAL A 526 15.96 18.14 27.93
N THR A 527 15.54 16.99 28.45
CA THR A 527 15.09 15.87 27.61
C THR A 527 13.82 15.19 28.09
N ALA A 528 12.97 14.84 27.12
CA ALA A 528 11.75 14.08 27.33
C ALA A 528 11.94 12.56 27.25
N CYS A 529 13.11 12.06 26.86
CA CYS A 529 13.32 10.64 26.50
C CYS A 529 13.02 9.66 27.65
N ASN A 530 13.22 10.10 28.90
CA ASN A 530 12.96 9.35 30.13
C ASN A 530 11.62 9.71 30.82
N SER A 531 10.73 10.41 30.10
CA SER A 531 9.44 10.95 30.57
C SER A 531 8.25 10.47 29.70
N PRO A 532 7.86 9.19 29.78
CA PRO A 532 6.75 8.64 29.00
C PRO A 532 5.38 9.29 29.35
N PRO A 533 4.44 9.39 28.39
CA PRO A 533 4.65 9.28 26.94
C PRO A 533 5.58 10.40 26.47
N VAL A 534 6.63 10.04 25.75
CA VAL A 534 7.72 10.95 25.39
C VAL A 534 7.15 12.05 24.50
N ALA A 535 7.27 13.30 24.97
CA ALA A 535 6.99 14.50 24.20
C ALA A 535 8.06 14.67 23.12
N THR A 536 7.69 15.16 21.94
CA THR A 536 8.67 15.50 20.89
C THR A 536 9.40 16.80 21.25
N SER A 537 10.52 17.07 20.60
CA SER A 537 11.37 18.24 20.85
C SER A 537 10.63 19.56 20.59
N SER A 538 9.75 19.63 19.58
CA SER A 538 8.90 20.82 19.34
C SER A 538 7.83 21.01 20.41
N LEU A 539 7.26 19.93 20.97
CA LEU A 539 6.33 19.99 22.10
C LEU A 539 7.05 20.39 23.40
N LEU A 540 8.25 19.86 23.64
CA LEU A 540 9.09 20.23 24.78
C LEU A 540 9.49 21.71 24.70
N THR A 541 9.92 22.17 23.52
CA THR A 541 10.24 23.59 23.26
C THR A 541 9.01 24.48 23.43
N TYR A 542 7.85 24.08 22.89
CA TYR A 542 6.59 24.81 23.10
C TYR A 542 6.22 24.90 24.59
N HIS A 543 6.31 23.80 25.34
CA HIS A 543 6.01 23.78 26.77
C HIS A 543 6.97 24.66 27.60
N LEU A 544 8.24 24.75 27.21
CA LEU A 544 9.20 25.69 27.80
C LEU A 544 8.83 27.14 27.47
N CYS A 545 8.66 27.45 26.19
CA CYS A 545 8.47 28.80 25.67
C CYS A 545 7.11 29.42 26.04
N SER A 546 6.02 28.65 26.05
CA SER A 546 4.68 29.11 26.45
C SER A 546 4.55 29.46 27.93
N ALA A 547 5.56 29.15 28.74
CA ALA A 547 5.69 29.60 30.13
C ALA A 547 6.57 30.86 30.28
N LEU A 548 7.13 31.40 29.18
CA LEU A 548 8.01 32.58 29.17
C LEU A 548 7.35 33.82 28.55
N HIS A 549 6.43 33.65 27.59
CA HIS A 549 5.72 34.77 26.96
C HIS A 549 4.34 34.32 26.42
N ASP A 550 3.28 35.07 26.70
CA ASP A 550 1.89 34.68 26.40
C ASP A 550 1.65 34.45 24.90
N ASP A 551 2.11 35.38 24.05
CA ASP A 551 1.94 35.33 22.58
C ASP A 551 2.51 34.06 21.92
N VAL A 552 3.37 33.28 22.59
CA VAL A 552 3.85 31.97 22.08
C VAL A 552 2.66 31.01 21.90
N GLN A 553 1.64 31.08 22.76
CA GLN A 553 0.45 30.22 22.65
C GLN A 553 -0.36 30.55 21.39
N GLU A 554 -0.48 31.82 21.00
CA GLU A 554 -1.16 32.20 19.74
C GLU A 554 -0.28 31.92 18.50
N THR A 555 0.98 32.35 18.54
CA THR A 555 1.87 32.38 17.36
C THR A 555 2.56 31.06 17.04
N CYS A 556 2.69 30.15 18.03
CA CYS A 556 3.53 28.96 17.92
C CYS A 556 2.82 27.62 18.20
N ALA A 557 1.58 27.61 18.72
CA ALA A 557 0.87 26.34 18.99
C ALA A 557 0.64 25.49 17.73
N TRP A 558 0.54 26.09 16.55
CA TRP A 558 0.45 25.33 15.30
C TRP A 558 1.79 24.71 14.86
N LEU A 559 2.92 25.32 15.21
CA LEU A 559 4.26 24.75 15.01
C LEU A 559 4.45 23.53 15.92
N CYS A 560 4.01 23.62 17.18
CA CYS A 560 3.99 22.49 18.11
C CYS A 560 3.19 21.30 17.53
N VAL A 561 1.99 21.55 17.00
CA VAL A 561 1.17 20.49 16.38
C VAL A 561 1.81 19.96 15.09
N LEU A 562 2.49 20.80 14.30
CA LEU A 562 3.21 20.38 13.09
C LEU A 562 4.35 19.42 13.46
N GLY A 563 5.28 19.83 14.33
CA GLY A 563 6.40 18.98 14.74
C GLY A 563 5.95 17.67 15.41
N THR A 564 5.02 17.76 16.36
CA THR A 564 4.49 16.58 17.06
C THR A 564 3.80 15.60 16.11
N HIS A 565 3.11 16.08 15.06
CA HIS A 565 2.56 15.22 14.01
C HIS A 565 3.58 14.77 12.96
N GLY A 566 4.78 15.37 12.91
CA GLY A 566 5.92 14.93 12.12
C GLY A 566 6.52 13.62 12.61
N ASP A 567 6.70 13.48 13.93
CA ASP A 567 7.27 12.28 14.55
C ASP A 567 6.18 11.28 15.01
N LEU A 568 5.33 11.67 15.97
CA LEU A 568 4.28 10.79 16.54
C LEU A 568 3.09 10.55 15.59
N GLY A 569 3.05 11.27 14.46
CA GLY A 569 2.08 11.08 13.40
C GLY A 569 0.70 11.73 13.65
N THR A 570 -0.07 11.85 12.57
CA THR A 570 -1.34 12.58 12.53
C THR A 570 -2.51 11.86 13.24
N THR A 571 -2.28 10.66 13.79
CA THR A 571 -3.27 9.89 14.56
C THR A 571 -3.19 10.11 16.06
N LEU A 572 -2.19 10.86 16.55
CA LEU A 572 -2.03 11.17 17.97
C LEU A 572 -3.30 11.79 18.57
N LYS A 573 -3.62 11.35 19.80
CA LYS A 573 -4.65 11.93 20.66
C LYS A 573 -4.03 13.06 21.48
N TRP A 574 -4.60 14.25 21.37
CA TRP A 574 -4.25 15.40 22.20
C TRP A 574 -5.07 15.35 23.50
N GLU A 575 -4.77 14.33 24.30
CA GLU A 575 -5.41 13.98 25.56
C GLU A 575 -4.31 13.79 26.63
N PRO A 576 -4.58 13.99 27.93
CA PRO A 576 -3.55 14.04 28.97
C PRO A 576 -2.59 12.83 28.97
N PRO A 577 -1.27 13.04 29.18
CA PRO A 577 -0.65 14.29 29.61
C PRO A 577 -0.38 15.33 28.49
N PHE A 578 -0.69 15.03 27.22
CA PHE A 578 -0.54 16.01 26.14
C PHE A 578 -1.47 17.23 26.33
N PRO A 579 -1.04 18.44 25.91
CA PRO A 579 -1.83 19.67 26.08
C PRO A 579 -3.09 19.69 25.19
N ASP A 580 -4.08 20.48 25.62
CA ASP A 580 -5.34 20.63 24.89
C ASP A 580 -5.19 21.49 23.63
N MET A 581 -4.92 20.83 22.50
CA MET A 581 -4.82 21.48 21.19
C MET A 581 -6.19 21.71 20.49
N ARG A 582 -7.34 21.53 21.17
CA ARG A 582 -8.68 21.77 20.56
C ARG A 582 -8.87 23.20 20.07
N GLY A 583 -8.15 24.19 20.62
CA GLY A 583 -8.11 25.55 20.09
C GLY A 583 -7.45 25.62 18.70
N VAL A 584 -6.28 24.98 18.54
CA VAL A 584 -5.53 24.93 17.29
C VAL A 584 -6.34 24.27 16.18
N PHE A 585 -7.01 23.14 16.46
CA PHE A 585 -7.85 22.44 15.48
C PHE A 585 -9.19 23.14 15.15
N LYS A 586 -9.56 24.20 15.89
CA LYS A 586 -10.66 25.11 15.50
C LYS A 586 -10.16 26.24 14.59
N ARG A 587 -8.94 26.75 14.81
CA ARG A 587 -8.32 27.83 14.02
C ARG A 587 -7.76 27.34 12.69
N TYR A 588 -7.19 26.13 12.66
CA TYR A 588 -6.54 25.55 11.49
C TYR A 588 -7.10 24.16 11.18
N THR A 589 -7.34 23.88 9.90
CA THR A 589 -7.86 22.56 9.50
C THR A 589 -6.81 21.47 9.70
N LYS A 590 -7.25 20.28 10.12
CA LYS A 590 -6.36 19.12 10.21
C LYS A 590 -5.71 18.76 8.86
N LYS A 591 -6.37 19.03 7.73
CA LYS A 591 -5.76 18.86 6.40
C LYS A 591 -4.56 19.79 6.23
N ALA A 592 -4.68 21.09 6.51
CA ALA A 592 -3.57 22.03 6.36
C ALA A 592 -2.38 21.70 7.25
N LEU A 593 -2.63 21.31 8.51
CA LEU A 593 -1.59 20.86 9.45
C LEU A 593 -0.88 19.59 8.95
N ASN A 594 -1.63 18.55 8.59
CA ASN A 594 -1.07 17.31 8.04
C ASN A 594 -0.28 17.54 6.75
N GLU A 595 -0.78 18.40 5.87
CA GLU A 595 -0.13 18.72 4.59
C GLU A 595 1.20 19.44 4.82
N ALA A 596 1.21 20.46 5.70
CA ALA A 596 2.41 21.19 6.08
C ALA A 596 3.52 20.27 6.64
N VAL A 597 3.17 19.26 7.44
CA VAL A 597 4.12 18.23 7.90
C VAL A 597 4.82 17.52 6.74
N THR A 598 4.09 17.14 5.68
CA THR A 598 4.69 16.49 4.51
C THR A 598 5.56 17.43 3.68
N MET A 599 5.18 18.70 3.61
CA MET A 599 5.84 19.74 2.81
C MET A 599 7.16 20.18 3.43
N ILE A 600 7.22 20.41 4.75
CA ILE A 600 8.49 20.63 5.48
C ILE A 600 9.42 19.41 5.40
N ASN A 601 8.84 18.20 5.40
CA ASN A 601 9.58 16.96 5.26
C ASN A 601 10.12 16.67 3.85
N ALA A 602 9.74 17.43 2.82
CA ALA A 602 10.13 17.10 1.45
C ALA A 602 11.57 17.51 1.10
N PRO A 603 12.08 18.73 1.39
CA PRO A 603 13.42 19.13 0.98
C PRO A 603 14.56 18.34 1.63
N ARG A 604 14.41 17.89 2.88
CA ARG A 604 15.36 16.92 3.52
C ARG A 604 15.38 15.54 2.86
N ARG A 605 14.46 15.25 1.93
CA ARG A 605 14.34 13.97 1.23
C ARG A 605 14.71 14.03 -0.24
N THR A 606 14.85 15.19 -0.85
CA THR A 606 15.32 15.33 -2.24
C THR A 606 16.76 14.80 -2.41
N ALA A 607 17.18 14.58 -3.66
CA ALA A 607 18.58 14.31 -3.98
C ALA A 607 19.50 15.49 -3.55
N SER A 608 18.99 16.72 -3.69
CA SER A 608 19.66 17.98 -3.33
C SER A 608 19.73 18.28 -1.83
N PHE A 609 18.89 17.64 -1.00
CA PHE A 609 18.85 17.83 0.46
C PHE A 609 18.67 19.32 0.88
N ASN A 610 17.69 20.01 0.29
CA ASN A 610 17.55 21.46 0.41
C ASN A 610 16.80 21.90 1.69
N VAL A 611 17.32 21.54 2.87
CA VAL A 611 16.79 21.96 4.18
C VAL A 611 16.61 23.49 4.32
N PRO A 612 17.49 24.37 3.78
CA PRO A 612 17.29 25.82 3.83
C PRO A 612 15.95 26.32 3.26
N THR A 613 15.43 25.70 2.20
CA THR A 613 14.09 26.02 1.66
C THR A 613 12.97 25.61 2.62
N ALA A 614 13.10 24.49 3.34
CA ALA A 614 12.13 24.11 4.38
C ALA A 614 12.12 25.11 5.54
N TRP A 615 13.31 25.49 6.03
CA TRP A 615 13.44 26.48 7.11
C TRP A 615 12.86 27.85 6.71
N ALA A 616 13.30 28.41 5.57
CA ALA A 616 12.86 29.73 5.11
C ALA A 616 11.34 29.81 4.90
N ALA A 617 10.72 28.75 4.36
CA ALA A 617 9.27 28.65 4.22
C ALA A 617 8.55 28.55 5.58
N LEU A 618 9.11 27.84 6.56
CA LEU A 618 8.52 27.70 7.89
C LEU A 618 8.63 28.98 8.73
N THR A 619 9.76 29.67 8.70
CA THR A 619 9.95 30.91 9.48
C THR A 619 9.09 32.05 8.95
N ALA A 620 8.92 32.14 7.63
CA ALA A 620 8.10 33.16 6.97
C ALA A 620 6.59 32.87 7.00
N ALA A 621 6.16 31.67 7.37
CA ALA A 621 4.75 31.30 7.43
C ALA A 621 4.08 31.79 8.72
N GLU A 622 2.97 32.51 8.62
CA GLU A 622 2.13 32.83 9.78
C GLU A 622 1.23 31.65 10.16
N THR A 623 0.87 30.80 9.19
CA THR A 623 -0.08 29.70 9.32
C THR A 623 0.40 28.41 8.65
N PRO A 624 -0.20 27.24 8.97
CA PRO A 624 0.04 26.00 8.23
C PRO A 624 -0.32 26.07 6.74
N ALA A 625 -1.19 27.01 6.34
CA ALA A 625 -1.62 27.15 4.94
C ALA A 625 -0.51 27.75 4.06
N ASP A 626 0.33 28.64 4.61
CA ASP A 626 1.42 29.27 3.86
C ASP A 626 2.52 28.25 3.53
N VAL A 627 2.79 27.34 4.47
CA VAL A 627 3.64 26.16 4.28
C VAL A 627 3.02 25.19 3.26
N ALA A 628 1.73 24.86 3.42
CA ALA A 628 1.05 23.89 2.57
C ALA A 628 0.86 24.34 1.11
N ASN A 629 0.89 25.65 0.83
CA ASN A 629 0.81 26.21 -0.52
C ASN A 629 2.16 26.70 -1.08
N ASN A 630 3.27 26.49 -0.37
CA ASN A 630 4.58 26.97 -0.83
C ASN A 630 5.05 26.22 -2.12
N PRO A 631 5.41 26.95 -3.19
CA PRO A 631 5.70 26.34 -4.49
C PRO A 631 7.02 25.55 -4.51
N ASP A 632 8.03 25.96 -3.74
CA ASP A 632 9.33 25.29 -3.69
C ASP A 632 9.24 23.99 -2.87
N LEU A 633 8.46 23.98 -1.79
CA LEU A 633 8.12 22.75 -1.06
C LEU A 633 7.29 21.79 -1.92
N PHE A 634 6.38 22.31 -2.76
CA PHE A 634 5.62 21.50 -3.72
C PHE A 634 6.54 20.86 -4.76
N ALA A 635 7.51 21.61 -5.29
CA ALA A 635 8.52 21.09 -6.21
C ALA A 635 9.35 19.97 -5.57
N ALA A 636 9.83 20.18 -4.33
CA ALA A 636 10.57 19.17 -3.57
C ALA A 636 9.73 17.91 -3.31
N ARG A 637 8.45 18.04 -2.94
CA ARG A 637 7.54 16.90 -2.73
C ARG A 637 7.24 16.15 -4.01
N LYS A 638 7.13 16.85 -5.14
CA LYS A 638 6.96 16.22 -6.46
C LYS A 638 8.18 15.38 -6.87
N GLU A 639 9.40 15.86 -6.60
CA GLU A 639 10.63 15.08 -6.78
C GLU A 639 10.61 13.81 -5.92
N VAL A 640 10.35 13.96 -4.62
CA VAL A 640 10.30 12.85 -3.65
C VAL A 640 9.23 11.82 -4.02
N ASN A 641 8.03 12.23 -4.42
CA ASN A 641 6.96 11.31 -4.83
C ASN A 641 7.34 10.52 -6.11
N ALA A 642 7.92 11.19 -7.12
CA ALA A 642 8.37 10.53 -8.35
C ALA A 642 9.47 9.50 -8.06
N GLU A 643 10.40 9.82 -7.16
CA GLU A 643 11.52 8.94 -6.81
C GLU A 643 11.11 7.79 -5.88
N VAL A 644 10.13 8.00 -4.98
CA VAL A 644 9.44 6.92 -4.26
C VAL A 644 8.74 5.98 -5.24
N ALA A 645 8.00 6.51 -6.23
CA ALA A 645 7.34 5.70 -7.23
C ALA A 645 8.34 4.87 -8.04
N ARG A 646 9.42 5.48 -8.56
CA ARG A 646 10.49 4.77 -9.28
C ARG A 646 11.08 3.62 -8.45
N CYS A 647 11.30 3.82 -7.15
CA CYS A 647 11.94 2.84 -6.28
C CYS A 647 10.98 1.79 -5.70
N THR A 648 9.66 2.06 -5.60
CA THR A 648 8.71 1.19 -4.87
C THR A 648 8.48 -0.17 -5.55
N HIS A 649 8.75 -0.30 -6.85
CA HIS A 649 8.61 -1.54 -7.63
C HIS A 649 9.75 -2.56 -7.39
N THR A 650 10.73 -2.23 -6.54
CA THR A 650 11.79 -3.15 -6.13
C THR A 650 11.19 -4.37 -5.42
N ALA A 651 11.48 -5.58 -5.90
CA ALA A 651 11.03 -6.81 -5.26
C ALA A 651 11.83 -7.10 -3.97
N PRO A 652 11.18 -7.55 -2.87
CA PRO A 652 11.88 -7.95 -1.65
C PRO A 652 12.60 -9.28 -1.83
N LYS A 653 13.77 -9.39 -1.20
CA LYS A 653 14.34 -10.68 -0.77
C LYS A 653 13.95 -10.93 0.69
N PHE A 654 14.14 -12.15 1.18
CA PHE A 654 13.87 -12.50 2.59
C PHE A 654 15.10 -13.16 3.22
N SER A 655 15.27 -12.99 4.54
CA SER A 655 16.17 -13.82 5.34
C SER A 655 15.74 -15.29 5.32
N ALA A 656 16.67 -16.22 5.53
CA ALA A 656 16.39 -17.66 5.41
C ALA A 656 15.30 -18.18 6.39
N ASP A 657 15.14 -17.53 7.54
CA ASP A 657 14.07 -17.81 8.52
C ASP A 657 12.69 -17.24 8.10
N GLY A 658 12.65 -16.27 7.17
CA GLY A 658 11.45 -15.53 6.76
C GLY A 658 11.05 -14.38 7.70
N LYS A 659 11.92 -13.97 8.64
CA LYS A 659 11.65 -12.89 9.62
C LYS A 659 11.89 -11.50 9.08
N ILE A 660 12.82 -11.30 8.14
CA ILE A 660 13.18 -9.97 7.61
C ILE A 660 12.97 -9.93 6.10
N ALA A 661 12.17 -8.97 5.63
CA ALA A 661 12.07 -8.61 4.22
C ALA A 661 13.10 -7.51 3.93
N VAL A 662 13.95 -7.72 2.92
CA VAL A 662 15.05 -6.85 2.54
C VAL A 662 14.82 -6.32 1.11
N PHE A 663 14.64 -5.01 1.00
CA PHE A 663 14.63 -4.28 -0.26
C PHE A 663 15.97 -3.54 -0.43
N ARG A 664 16.51 -3.54 -1.65
CA ARG A 664 17.76 -2.84 -1.99
C ARG A 664 17.50 -1.90 -3.16
N ILE A 665 17.62 -0.60 -2.92
CA ILE A 665 17.35 0.47 -3.89
C ILE A 665 18.61 1.30 -4.13
N LYS A 666 18.63 2.02 -5.25
CA LYS A 666 19.67 3.03 -5.54
C LYS A 666 19.01 4.34 -5.94
N SER A 667 19.17 5.34 -5.09
CA SER A 667 18.56 6.67 -5.18
C SER A 667 19.42 7.69 -4.45
N GLU A 668 19.61 8.88 -5.00
CA GLU A 668 20.30 9.97 -4.29
C GLU A 668 19.41 10.62 -3.20
N ALA A 669 18.13 10.29 -3.18
CA ALA A 669 17.10 10.85 -2.30
C ALA A 669 16.86 10.01 -1.03
N GLN A 670 16.33 10.61 0.03
CA GLN A 670 16.03 9.93 1.31
C GLN A 670 14.67 9.22 1.29
N VAL A 671 14.41 8.44 0.23
CA VAL A 671 13.10 7.80 -0.04
C VAL A 671 12.91 6.44 0.65
N HIS A 672 13.99 5.76 1.05
CA HIS A 672 13.93 4.44 1.69
C HIS A 672 13.07 4.37 2.97
N PRO A 673 12.96 5.39 3.85
CA PRO A 673 12.08 5.32 5.02
C PRO A 673 10.58 5.37 4.65
N LEU A 674 10.24 6.08 3.57
CA LEU A 674 8.88 6.15 3.03
C LEU A 674 8.49 4.79 2.42
N ILE A 675 9.40 4.21 1.64
CA ILE A 675 9.23 2.89 1.01
C ILE A 675 9.14 1.79 2.10
N ALA A 676 9.95 1.85 3.15
CA ALA A 676 9.87 0.93 4.28
C ALA A 676 8.53 1.04 5.01
N THR A 677 8.01 2.25 5.17
CA THR A 677 6.70 2.49 5.82
C THR A 677 5.53 1.99 4.96
N ARG A 678 5.57 2.24 3.64
CA ARG A 678 4.59 1.71 2.67
C ARG A 678 4.57 0.18 2.67
N TRP A 679 5.73 -0.47 2.55
CA TRP A 679 5.81 -1.94 2.56
C TRP A 679 5.51 -2.56 3.93
N ALA A 680 5.81 -1.89 5.04
CA ALA A 680 5.37 -2.34 6.38
C ALA A 680 3.84 -2.27 6.57
N GLY A 681 3.14 -1.40 5.82
CA GLY A 681 1.68 -1.38 5.77
C GLY A 681 1.07 -2.53 4.95
N HIS A 682 1.79 -3.00 3.92
CA HIS A 682 1.28 -3.93 2.90
C HIS A 682 1.76 -5.39 3.09
N LEU A 683 3.02 -5.63 3.46
CA LEU A 683 3.56 -6.98 3.67
C LEU A 683 2.95 -7.65 4.91
N SER A 684 2.43 -8.86 4.73
CA SER A 684 1.83 -9.66 5.79
C SER A 684 2.32 -11.10 5.73
N SER A 685 2.85 -11.58 6.85
CA SER A 685 3.26 -12.97 7.05
C SER A 685 3.29 -13.25 8.56
N SER A 686 2.98 -14.49 8.95
CA SER A 686 3.05 -14.91 10.36
C SER A 686 4.48 -15.00 10.91
N LYS A 687 5.50 -15.03 10.02
CA LYS A 687 6.91 -15.02 10.40
C LYS A 687 7.55 -13.63 10.39
N LEU A 688 7.11 -12.74 9.51
CA LEU A 688 7.76 -11.44 9.26
C LEU A 688 7.72 -10.55 10.52
N GLU A 689 8.88 -10.00 10.88
CA GLU A 689 9.15 -9.16 12.05
C GLU A 689 9.69 -7.79 11.66
N VAL A 690 10.47 -7.70 10.57
CA VAL A 690 11.07 -6.44 10.11
C VAL A 690 10.95 -6.30 8.59
N VAL A 691 10.59 -5.09 8.15
CA VAL A 691 10.76 -4.64 6.75
C VAL A 691 11.95 -3.69 6.73
N LEU A 692 13.02 -4.06 6.04
CA LEU A 692 14.27 -3.30 5.86
C LEU A 692 14.36 -2.81 4.41
N VAL A 693 14.59 -1.51 4.23
CA VAL A 693 14.87 -0.91 2.91
C VAL A 693 16.22 -0.21 2.97
N ALA A 694 17.17 -0.71 2.20
CA ALA A 694 18.53 -0.18 2.08
C ALA A 694 18.68 0.65 0.80
N ASN A 695 19.26 1.84 0.92
CA ASN A 695 19.60 2.71 -0.20
C ASN A 695 21.12 2.85 -0.37
N GLU A 696 21.61 2.34 -1.50
CA GLU A 696 23.02 2.31 -1.91
C GLU A 696 23.42 3.53 -2.76
N GLY A 697 22.50 4.49 -2.95
CA GLY A 697 22.74 5.71 -3.71
C GLY A 697 22.76 7.00 -2.89
N TYR A 698 22.41 6.96 -1.60
CA TYR A 698 22.13 8.19 -0.84
C TYR A 698 23.40 8.99 -0.51
N LEU A 699 24.48 8.28 -0.18
CA LEU A 699 25.80 8.83 0.16
C LEU A 699 26.88 7.95 -0.50
N PRO A 700 27.98 8.51 -1.04
CA PRO A 700 29.04 7.72 -1.65
C PRO A 700 29.69 6.74 -0.66
N GLY A 701 29.82 5.47 -1.06
CA GLY A 701 30.50 4.43 -0.27
C GLY A 701 29.74 3.91 0.96
N LEU A 702 28.52 4.39 1.21
CA LEU A 702 27.70 4.06 2.38
C LEU A 702 26.32 3.51 1.98
N VAL A 703 25.76 2.66 2.84
CA VAL A 703 24.37 2.21 2.76
C VAL A 703 23.57 2.93 3.85
N ASN A 704 22.57 3.71 3.44
CA ASN A 704 21.58 4.27 4.37
C ASN A 704 20.32 3.41 4.34
N PHE A 705 19.96 2.77 5.44
CA PHE A 705 18.84 1.83 5.51
C PHE A 705 17.85 2.20 6.62
N SER A 706 16.57 1.88 6.38
CA SER A 706 15.47 2.10 7.32
C SER A 706 14.67 0.83 7.52
N CYS A 707 14.36 0.51 8.76
CA CYS A 707 13.60 -0.63 9.21
C CYS A 707 12.26 -0.22 9.82
N ARG A 708 11.23 -1.05 9.66
CA ARG A 708 9.88 -0.86 10.21
C ARG A 708 9.26 -2.19 10.64
N VAL A 709 8.55 -2.21 11.78
CA VAL A 709 7.74 -3.37 12.17
C VAL A 709 6.48 -3.42 11.29
N PRO A 710 6.23 -4.52 10.55
CA PRO A 710 5.08 -4.65 9.66
C PRO A 710 3.78 -4.71 10.46
N ARG A 711 2.67 -4.29 9.84
CA ARG A 711 1.33 -4.28 10.45
C ARG A 711 0.91 -5.64 11.02
N SER A 712 1.44 -6.73 10.45
CA SER A 712 1.24 -8.12 10.90
C SER A 712 1.98 -8.49 12.20
N ALA A 713 2.95 -7.70 12.65
CA ALA A 713 3.81 -8.00 13.80
C ALA A 713 3.72 -7.00 14.97
N ARG A 714 3.08 -5.83 14.79
CA ARG A 714 3.00 -4.76 15.82
C ARG A 714 2.34 -5.17 17.14
N ALA A 715 1.51 -6.22 17.12
CA ALA A 715 0.82 -6.75 18.30
C ALA A 715 1.27 -8.19 18.63
N ARG A 716 2.57 -8.45 18.48
CA ARG A 716 3.21 -9.64 19.05
C ARG A 716 3.49 -9.42 20.53
N ASP A 717 3.52 -10.52 21.27
CA ASP A 717 3.97 -10.58 22.65
C ASP A 717 5.13 -11.61 22.73
N PRO A 718 6.35 -11.22 23.13
CA PRO A 718 6.78 -9.84 23.37
C PRO A 718 6.75 -8.97 22.08
N PRO A 719 6.66 -7.64 22.19
CA PRO A 719 6.76 -6.73 21.06
C PRO A 719 8.08 -6.86 20.29
N VAL A 720 8.06 -6.61 18.98
CA VAL A 720 9.28 -6.66 18.15
C VAL A 720 10.14 -5.42 18.39
N ASN A 721 11.34 -5.61 18.95
CA ASN A 721 12.36 -4.57 19.01
C ASN A 721 13.37 -4.73 17.85
N ILE A 722 13.29 -3.84 16.84
CA ILE A 722 14.20 -3.82 15.70
C ILE A 722 15.67 -3.65 16.15
N ILE A 723 15.92 -2.88 17.20
CA ILE A 723 17.29 -2.58 17.67
C ILE A 723 17.96 -3.86 18.18
N GLU A 724 17.22 -4.66 18.95
CA GLU A 724 17.67 -5.98 19.42
C GLU A 724 17.80 -6.98 18.26
N VAL A 725 16.85 -6.97 17.30
CA VAL A 725 16.91 -7.85 16.12
C VAL A 725 18.13 -7.53 15.26
N LEU A 726 18.43 -6.26 14.97
CA LEU A 726 19.60 -5.86 14.17
C LEU A 726 20.92 -6.16 14.89
N LYS A 727 21.02 -5.83 16.19
CA LYS A 727 22.20 -6.16 17.02
C LYS A 727 22.43 -7.68 17.08
N GLY A 728 21.38 -8.45 17.39
CA GLY A 728 21.41 -9.92 17.41
C GLY A 728 21.57 -10.61 16.04
N VAL A 729 21.57 -9.85 14.94
CA VAL A 729 22.00 -10.33 13.61
C VAL A 729 23.48 -10.05 13.40
N ALA A 730 23.97 -8.86 13.76
CA ALA A 730 25.40 -8.53 13.72
C ALA A 730 26.22 -9.42 14.67
N ASP A 731 25.66 -9.79 15.83
CA ASP A 731 26.27 -10.70 16.80
C ASP A 731 26.42 -12.16 16.30
N ARG A 732 25.90 -12.48 15.10
CA ARG A 732 26.11 -13.79 14.42
C ARG A 732 27.23 -13.77 13.38
N ALA A 733 27.94 -12.65 13.23
CA ALA A 733 29.01 -12.52 12.25
C ALA A 733 30.19 -13.46 12.55
N ALA A 734 30.83 -13.95 11.48
CA ALA A 734 32.07 -14.72 11.60
C ALA A 734 33.25 -13.86 12.06
N ASP A 735 33.22 -12.57 11.77
CA ASP A 735 34.11 -11.56 12.35
C ASP A 735 33.39 -10.86 13.53
N PRO A 736 33.85 -11.05 14.78
CA PRO A 736 33.25 -10.40 15.94
C PRO A 736 33.44 -8.87 15.96
N THR A 737 34.31 -8.31 15.12
CA THR A 737 34.49 -6.85 15.02
C THR A 737 33.40 -6.15 14.21
N LEU A 738 32.56 -6.88 13.46
CA LEU A 738 31.54 -6.28 12.57
C LEU A 738 30.65 -5.27 13.31
N ARG A 739 30.23 -5.60 14.53
CA ARG A 739 29.37 -4.71 15.35
C ARG A 739 30.05 -3.38 15.73
N ALA A 740 31.38 -3.35 15.83
CA ALA A 740 32.13 -2.11 16.02
C ALA A 740 32.33 -1.36 14.69
N ARG A 741 32.63 -2.09 13.59
CA ARG A 741 32.80 -1.50 12.24
C ARG A 741 31.51 -0.89 11.68
N LEU A 742 30.35 -1.47 12.00
CA LEU A 742 29.02 -0.91 11.69
C LEU A 742 28.80 0.48 12.33
N GLY A 743 29.54 0.83 13.38
CA GLY A 743 29.57 2.17 13.97
C GLY A 743 28.30 2.59 14.73
N GLU A 744 28.35 3.79 15.29
CA GLU A 744 27.35 4.32 16.23
C GLU A 744 26.05 4.77 15.55
N SER A 745 26.06 4.83 14.21
CA SER A 745 24.88 5.05 13.38
C SER A 745 24.08 3.76 13.12
N PHE A 746 24.58 2.58 13.49
CA PHE A 746 23.89 1.30 13.30
C PHE A 746 22.83 1.02 14.38
N ALA A 747 21.64 0.62 13.93
CA ALA A 747 20.51 0.24 14.80
C ALA A 747 20.11 1.34 15.81
N ARG A 748 20.15 2.62 15.37
CA ARG A 748 19.69 3.79 16.13
C ARG A 748 18.22 4.11 15.77
N GLY A 749 17.49 4.81 16.64
CA GLY A 749 16.05 5.10 16.49
C GLY A 749 15.18 4.41 17.55
N HIS A 750 13.92 4.13 17.21
CA HIS A 750 12.94 3.51 18.12
C HIS A 750 12.83 1.99 17.90
N LYS A 751 12.22 1.28 18.84
CA LYS A 751 12.04 -0.19 18.79
C LYS A 751 11.21 -0.62 17.58
N GLU A 752 10.24 0.19 17.18
CA GLU A 752 9.30 -0.01 16.09
C GLU A 752 9.82 0.53 14.74
N ALA A 753 10.81 1.43 14.80
CA ALA A 753 11.31 2.26 13.70
C ALA A 753 12.77 2.67 13.93
N SER A 754 13.71 1.83 13.46
CA SER A 754 15.16 2.07 13.54
C SER A 754 15.79 2.00 12.13
N GLY A 755 17.08 2.33 11.99
CA GLY A 755 17.82 2.18 10.74
C GLY A 755 19.33 2.31 10.96
N GLY A 756 20.06 2.76 9.93
CA GLY A 756 21.43 3.21 10.08
C GLY A 756 22.11 3.64 8.79
N ILE A 757 23.22 4.35 8.93
CA ILE A 757 24.16 4.69 7.86
C ILE A 757 25.44 3.92 8.15
N VAL A 758 25.86 3.03 7.26
CA VAL A 758 26.98 2.10 7.50
C VAL A 758 27.83 1.91 6.24
N GLY A 759 29.05 1.41 6.39
CA GLY A 759 29.91 1.04 5.25
C GLY A 759 29.28 -0.06 4.39
N VAL A 760 29.55 -0.02 3.08
CA VAL A 760 29.02 -1.03 2.13
C VAL A 760 29.52 -2.44 2.46
N GLN A 761 30.78 -2.59 2.91
CA GLN A 761 31.36 -3.90 3.23
C GLN A 761 30.68 -4.51 4.47
N GLU A 762 30.58 -3.71 5.53
CA GLU A 762 29.87 -4.03 6.77
C GLU A 762 28.39 -4.39 6.51
N PHE A 763 27.74 -3.70 5.56
CA PHE A 763 26.37 -4.02 5.18
C PHE A 763 26.23 -5.37 4.47
N GLU A 764 27.13 -5.70 3.53
CA GLU A 764 27.11 -7.04 2.89
C GLU A 764 27.40 -8.16 3.89
N GLU A 765 28.29 -7.95 4.87
CA GLU A 765 28.52 -8.90 5.95
C GLU A 765 27.27 -9.09 6.82
N LEU A 766 26.56 -8.02 7.16
CA LEU A 766 25.27 -8.09 7.87
C LEU A 766 24.20 -8.82 7.04
N MET A 767 24.16 -8.61 5.72
CA MET A 767 23.25 -9.34 4.82
C MET A 767 23.63 -10.82 4.67
N ALA A 768 24.92 -11.17 4.75
CA ALA A 768 25.37 -12.55 4.82
C ALA A 768 24.89 -13.23 6.10
N CYS A 769 24.91 -12.53 7.25
CA CYS A 769 24.39 -13.02 8.54
C CYS A 769 22.86 -13.24 8.56
N LEU A 770 22.13 -12.67 7.59
CA LEU A 770 20.70 -12.92 7.34
C LEU A 770 20.43 -14.00 6.29
N GLU A 771 21.47 -14.46 5.59
CA GLU A 771 21.38 -15.40 4.46
C GLU A 771 20.37 -14.96 3.38
N VAL A 772 20.31 -13.65 3.08
CA VAL A 772 19.24 -13.05 2.26
C VAL A 772 19.11 -13.72 0.89
N GLY A 773 17.96 -14.38 0.66
CA GLY A 773 17.65 -15.07 -0.58
C GLY A 773 18.08 -16.55 -0.64
N LYS A 774 18.76 -17.09 0.38
CA LYS A 774 18.84 -18.54 0.55
C LYS A 774 17.46 -19.09 0.91
N LYS A 775 17.08 -20.23 0.33
CA LYS A 775 15.94 -21.02 0.83
C LYS A 775 16.41 -21.74 2.11
N PRO A 776 15.58 -21.86 3.15
CA PRO A 776 15.92 -22.69 4.30
C PRO A 776 16.16 -24.14 3.84
N GLU A 777 17.14 -24.83 4.43
CA GLU A 777 17.26 -26.27 4.23
C GLU A 777 16.08 -26.96 4.92
N GLU A 778 15.17 -27.52 4.11
CA GLU A 778 14.11 -28.38 4.62
C GLU A 778 14.72 -29.70 5.11
N ASP A 779 14.82 -29.88 6.43
CA ASP A 779 15.08 -31.20 7.02
C ASP A 779 13.83 -32.08 6.85
N SER A 780 13.70 -32.62 5.64
CA SER A 780 12.58 -33.43 5.17
C SER A 780 13.07 -34.35 4.05
N PRO A 781 12.49 -35.57 3.92
CA PRO A 781 13.12 -36.65 3.16
C PRO A 781 13.19 -36.36 1.66
N LYS A 782 14.43 -36.21 1.16
CA LYS A 782 14.82 -35.91 -0.23
C LYS A 782 13.92 -36.52 -1.30
N LYS A 783 13.02 -35.72 -1.88
CA LYS A 783 12.51 -35.99 -3.24
C LYS A 783 13.66 -35.80 -4.24
N LYS A 784 13.75 -36.69 -5.22
CA LYS A 784 14.85 -36.71 -6.21
C LYS A 784 14.84 -35.45 -7.08
N LYS A 785 16.04 -35.02 -7.51
CA LYS A 785 16.21 -34.01 -8.57
C LYS A 785 15.39 -34.39 -9.82
N LYS A 786 14.86 -33.38 -10.49
CA LYS A 786 14.58 -33.39 -11.93
C LYS A 786 15.36 -32.23 -12.57
N GLU A 787 15.72 -32.36 -13.83
CA GLU A 787 16.77 -31.54 -14.47
C GLU A 787 16.28 -30.16 -14.95
N GLU A 788 17.24 -29.27 -15.21
CA GLU A 788 17.00 -27.92 -15.71
C GLU A 788 16.83 -27.90 -17.24
N LYS A 789 15.87 -27.09 -17.74
CA LYS A 789 15.89 -26.30 -19.00
C LYS A 789 14.46 -25.92 -19.42
N PRO A 790 14.28 -24.87 -20.25
CA PRO A 790 15.04 -23.63 -20.35
C PRO A 790 14.13 -22.39 -20.08
N ALA A 791 14.65 -21.18 -20.23
CA ALA A 791 13.81 -19.97 -20.20
C ALA A 791 12.86 -19.92 -21.41
N GLN A 792 11.61 -19.48 -21.20
CA GLN A 792 10.59 -19.41 -22.24
C GLN A 792 10.23 -17.95 -22.55
N SER A 793 10.41 -17.54 -23.81
CA SER A 793 10.12 -16.20 -24.31
C SER A 793 8.69 -16.10 -24.82
N ASN A 794 7.91 -15.13 -24.34
CA ASN A 794 6.57 -14.85 -24.85
C ASN A 794 6.64 -14.09 -26.18
N THR A 795 6.01 -14.64 -27.23
CA THR A 795 5.62 -13.90 -28.44
C THR A 795 4.31 -14.48 -28.97
N LEU A 796 3.24 -13.66 -28.99
CA LEU A 796 2.00 -13.99 -29.68
C LEU A 796 2.20 -13.76 -31.19
N MET A 797 2.12 -14.82 -32.00
CA MET A 797 1.64 -14.80 -33.40
C MET A 797 1.36 -16.23 -33.87
N ASN A 798 0.08 -16.65 -33.89
CA ASN A 798 -0.44 -17.78 -34.72
C ASN A 798 -1.96 -18.01 -34.53
N TYR A 799 -2.79 -16.95 -34.55
CA TYR A 799 -4.27 -17.08 -34.42
C TYR A 799 -5.05 -16.93 -35.75
N PHE A 800 -4.36 -16.83 -36.89
CA PHE A 800 -4.99 -16.81 -38.21
C PHE A 800 -4.50 -17.97 -39.07
N GLY A 801 -5.39 -18.93 -39.32
CA GLY A 801 -5.08 -20.12 -40.13
C GLY A 801 -4.92 -19.78 -41.60
N LYS A 802 -3.78 -20.16 -42.20
CA LYS A 802 -3.62 -20.14 -43.66
C LYS A 802 -4.63 -21.11 -44.29
N LYS A 803 -5.48 -20.62 -45.19
CA LYS A 803 -6.29 -21.48 -46.07
C LYS A 803 -5.36 -22.23 -47.02
N ASN A 804 -5.64 -23.51 -47.25
CA ASN A 804 -4.93 -24.33 -48.23
C ASN A 804 -5.20 -23.80 -49.65
N GLY A 805 -4.15 -23.35 -50.35
CA GLY A 805 -4.16 -23.14 -51.79
C GLY A 805 -3.49 -24.33 -52.48
N SER A 806 -4.28 -25.19 -53.13
CA SER A 806 -3.76 -26.31 -53.93
C SER A 806 -3.25 -25.79 -55.28
N ASN A 807 -2.00 -26.10 -55.62
CA ASN A 807 -1.37 -25.73 -56.88
C ASN A 807 -1.34 -26.93 -57.85
N PRO A 808 -2.06 -26.90 -58.99
CA PRO A 808 -1.84 -27.84 -60.09
C PRO A 808 -0.65 -27.44 -60.97
N GLU A 809 -0.18 -28.37 -61.79
CA GLU A 809 0.85 -28.18 -62.83
C GLU A 809 0.42 -27.10 -63.84
N ALA A 810 1.31 -26.33 -64.48
CA ALA A 810 2.52 -26.67 -65.25
C ALA A 810 2.22 -27.41 -66.57
N GLU A 811 2.92 -26.98 -67.63
CA GLU A 811 2.82 -27.41 -69.04
C GLU A 811 1.54 -27.04 -69.85
N ARG A 812 1.74 -26.04 -70.74
CA ARG A 812 1.00 -25.70 -71.98
C ARG A 812 -0.35 -24.99 -71.86
#